data_AF-A0A6I9XV39-F1
#
_entry.id   AF-A0A6I9XV39-F1
#
_cell.length_a   1.000
_cell.length_b   1.000
_cell.length_c   1.000
_cell.angle_alpha   90.00
_cell.angle_beta   90.00
_cell.angle_gamma   90.00
#
_symmetry.space_group_name_H-M   'P 1'
#
loop_
_entity.id
_entity.type
_entity.pdbx_description
1 polymer ?
#
loop_
_entity_poly.entity_id
_entity_poly.type
_entity_poly.pdbx_seq_one_letter_code
_entity_poly.pdbx_strand_id
1 'polypeptide(L)'
;MALKTIAKHWSVPLPINSHAKCSHNNIEVPFKCPLKRQSEIKEEKQDSFSTSMMVVLHSYCEGNESLAQAWTQDGLSLCFYFTLVPAVLLSVCLLLGALQYTCYAQFSRTMEPKYIPRSRLYYTQIQVSLLLTLMPFCTFLWQVVGTQELYGYMVLNVCLSAISWAISIGLLHLERTRVMVQDRIRGHGAILLLYWALAFSSENLAFMSWNSPLWWWELKDTNQKVQFSLWFLRYISTFTLFILGIKAPGLPRKPYMLLINEDERDVEISEPLLPDARQNTSTWKDMGKKILLLIQYMWPKKNYALQGMVIFCLMLMGMERAINVFVPIYYKHIVDDLTERETWQIVLQTICIYAFLKFLQGGGAGTTGFISNMRNFLWIRVQQFTSREVQVELLRHLHNLSLRWHLERKTGEVLRSVDRGTSSINNLLSYIVFSILPTVADIIIAIVYFTITFSGWFGLIIFLCMSLYLTLTIVLTEWRTKYRRDMNLRDNDAKSRAVDSLLNFETVKYYNAEDYEARRFSDAIVKYQVAEWKVNASLALLNQTQNLVIGVGLLAGSLLCASYVIKKQLYVGDYVLFGTYIIQLYTPLNWFGTYYRMIQSSFVDMENMFELFSEEQEVKDEPGARDLRFLSGRVEFENVYFGYTEGKEILHDVSFTAMPGQTVALVGPSGSGKSTIIRLLFRFYDVWGGSIRIDGQDISKAKQVSVRSHIGVVPQDTVLFNDTIFNNIRYGRIDATNEEVMEAAMTADIHDRILTFPDGYETQVGERGLKLSGGEKQRVAIARTILKNPDIILFDEATSALDTKTERKIQSSLAKVCAHRTTIIVAHRLSTIVKADQILVIRDGHVVERGR
;
A
#
# COMPACT_ATOMS: atom_id res chain seq x y z
N MET A 1 -33.43 15.29 -15.74
CA MET A 1 -33.46 14.26 -16.80
C MET A 1 -32.11 13.56 -16.73
N ALA A 2 -31.90 12.36 -16.19
CA ALA A 2 -32.77 11.24 -15.83
C ALA A 2 -32.30 10.63 -14.50
N LEU A 3 -33.23 10.45 -13.54
CA LEU A 3 -33.09 9.60 -12.35
C LEU A 3 -34.51 9.35 -11.80
N LYS A 4 -35.38 8.83 -12.67
CA LYS A 4 -36.80 8.55 -12.39
C LYS A 4 -37.29 7.35 -13.19
N THR A 5 -36.56 6.23 -13.13
CA THR A 5 -37.00 4.93 -13.65
C THR A 5 -36.24 3.84 -12.90
N ILE A 6 -36.89 2.70 -12.63
CA ILE A 6 -36.44 1.58 -11.76
C ILE A 6 -36.90 1.70 -10.28
N ALA A 7 -38.17 2.02 -10.10
CA ALA A 7 -38.98 1.59 -8.95
C ALA A 7 -40.37 1.21 -9.47
N LYS A 8 -40.41 0.14 -10.27
CA LYS A 8 -41.64 -0.50 -10.76
C LYS A 8 -41.21 -1.83 -11.36
N HIS A 9 -41.37 -2.91 -10.60
CA HIS A 9 -41.75 -4.25 -11.03
C HIS A 9 -41.50 -5.21 -9.85
N TRP A 10 -42.48 -6.07 -9.57
CA TRP A 10 -42.51 -7.14 -8.54
C TRP A 10 -43.15 -6.79 -7.19
N SER A 11 -44.41 -6.38 -7.26
CA SER A 11 -45.43 -6.66 -6.23
C SER A 11 -46.44 -7.65 -6.83
N VAL A 12 -46.29 -8.93 -6.54
CA VAL A 12 -47.27 -9.98 -6.85
C VAL A 12 -47.76 -10.55 -5.50
N PRO A 13 -49.03 -10.36 -5.13
CA PRO A 13 -49.65 -11.14 -4.07
C PRO A 13 -50.43 -12.32 -4.68
N LEU A 14 -50.15 -13.52 -4.17
CA LEU A 14 -51.01 -14.70 -4.35
C LEU A 14 -52.21 -14.61 -3.39
N PRO A 15 -53.42 -15.05 -3.79
CA PRO A 15 -54.65 -14.90 -3.01
C PRO A 15 -54.85 -16.08 -2.06
N ILE A 16 -55.25 -15.78 -0.82
CA ILE A 16 -55.86 -16.76 0.09
C ILE A 16 -57.36 -16.48 0.13
N ASN A 17 -58.13 -17.47 -0.34
CA ASN A 17 -59.58 -17.51 -0.37
C ASN A 17 -60.19 -17.36 1.03
N SER A 18 -61.24 -16.55 1.12
CA SER A 18 -62.22 -16.54 2.19
C SER A 18 -63.58 -16.92 1.62
N HIS A 19 -64.21 -17.99 2.12
CA HIS A 19 -65.65 -18.21 2.07
C HIS A 19 -66.10 -19.34 3.01
N ALA A 20 -67.36 -19.24 3.45
CA ALA A 20 -68.20 -20.12 4.29
C ALA A 20 -68.07 -19.92 5.82
N LYS A 21 -68.96 -19.18 6.50
CA LYS A 21 -70.36 -19.47 6.92
C LYS A 21 -70.54 -20.67 7.87
N CYS A 22 -71.16 -20.36 9.02
CA CYS A 22 -71.53 -21.21 10.16
C CYS A 22 -72.33 -22.48 9.83
N SER A 23 -72.14 -23.53 10.64
CA SER A 23 -73.18 -24.50 11.02
C SER A 23 -72.77 -25.35 12.23
N HIS A 24 -73.62 -25.35 13.26
CA HIS A 24 -73.87 -26.31 14.35
C HIS A 24 -73.30 -27.76 14.22
N ASN A 25 -72.74 -28.35 15.31
CA ASN A 25 -73.43 -29.18 16.33
C ASN A 25 -72.49 -30.07 17.20
N ASN A 26 -73.02 -30.46 18.38
CA ASN A 26 -72.63 -31.52 19.34
C ASN A 26 -71.52 -31.19 20.37
N ILE A 27 -71.82 -30.88 21.64
CA ILE A 27 -72.32 -31.72 22.77
C ILE A 27 -71.27 -32.76 23.23
N GLU A 28 -70.62 -32.50 24.37
CA GLU A 28 -70.60 -33.37 25.56
C GLU A 28 -69.97 -32.65 26.78
N VAL A 29 -70.62 -32.82 27.93
CA VAL A 29 -70.34 -32.34 29.31
C VAL A 29 -70.29 -33.66 30.13
N PRO A 30 -69.52 -33.88 31.24
CA PRO A 30 -69.84 -33.17 32.50
C PRO A 30 -68.85 -33.11 33.71
N PHE A 31 -69.28 -32.30 34.70
CA PHE A 31 -68.97 -32.29 36.15
C PHE A 31 -67.59 -31.74 36.60
N LYS A 32 -67.41 -30.99 37.71
CA LYS A 32 -68.20 -30.78 38.95
C LYS A 32 -67.67 -29.52 39.70
N CYS A 33 -68.57 -28.70 40.25
CA CYS A 33 -68.31 -27.76 41.36
C CYS A 33 -68.22 -28.56 42.70
N PRO A 34 -67.72 -28.05 43.86
CA PRO A 34 -68.25 -26.84 44.53
C PRO A 34 -67.18 -26.05 45.35
N LEU A 35 -67.37 -24.92 46.06
CA LEU A 35 -68.34 -24.53 47.10
C LEU A 35 -68.04 -23.06 47.53
N LYS A 36 -69.10 -22.23 47.73
CA LYS A 36 -69.37 -21.20 48.78
C LYS A 36 -68.24 -20.20 49.18
N ARG A 37 -68.47 -18.89 49.42
CA ARG A 37 -69.63 -18.21 50.05
C ARG A 37 -69.48 -16.67 49.94
N GLN A 38 -70.63 -15.99 49.87
CA GLN A 38 -71.03 -14.66 50.37
C GLN A 38 -69.99 -13.91 51.25
N SER A 39 -69.83 -12.58 51.19
CA SER A 39 -70.87 -11.56 51.43
C SER A 39 -70.36 -10.11 51.21
N GLU A 40 -71.31 -9.26 50.79
CA GLU A 40 -71.52 -7.86 51.18
C GLU A 40 -70.46 -6.78 50.88
N ILE A 41 -70.79 -5.96 49.88
CA ILE A 41 -70.27 -4.61 49.67
C ILE A 41 -71.29 -3.65 50.31
N LYS A 42 -70.86 -2.86 51.29
CA LYS A 42 -71.49 -1.60 51.69
C LYS A 42 -70.44 -0.51 51.63
N GLU A 43 -70.77 0.55 50.92
CA GLU A 43 -70.03 1.82 50.87
C GLU A 43 -69.91 2.42 52.25
N GLU A 44 -68.71 2.91 52.59
CA GLU A 44 -68.57 4.12 53.39
C GLU A 44 -67.33 4.87 52.92
N LYS A 45 -67.56 6.08 52.41
CA LYS A 45 -66.54 7.07 52.09
C LYS A 45 -66.07 7.70 53.40
N GLN A 46 -64.80 8.12 53.37
CA GLN A 46 -64.22 9.28 54.07
C GLN A 46 -63.40 8.93 55.32
N ASP A 47 -62.08 8.83 55.15
CA ASP A 47 -61.16 9.81 55.72
C ASP A 47 -59.72 9.66 55.20
N SER A 48 -59.01 10.78 55.29
CA SER A 48 -57.81 11.14 54.56
C SER A 48 -56.48 10.74 55.21
N PHE A 49 -55.43 10.77 54.37
CA PHE A 49 -54.00 10.94 54.67
C PHE A 49 -53.10 9.74 55.04
N SER A 50 -52.07 9.58 54.19
CA SER A 50 -50.79 8.85 54.36
C SER A 50 -50.81 7.32 54.34
N THR A 51 -50.32 6.74 53.24
CA THR A 51 -49.83 5.35 53.23
C THR A 51 -48.53 5.28 52.43
N SER A 52 -47.50 4.84 53.14
CA SER A 52 -46.12 4.71 52.71
C SER A 52 -45.97 3.65 51.61
N MET A 53 -45.21 3.98 50.56
CA MET A 53 -44.84 3.06 49.47
C MET A 53 -43.80 2.04 49.99
N MET A 54 -44.23 0.89 50.53
CA MET A 54 -43.33 -0.20 50.95
C MET A 54 -43.01 -1.10 49.76
N VAL A 55 -41.74 -1.13 49.35
CA VAL A 55 -41.22 -2.01 48.29
C VAL A 55 -40.49 -3.19 48.93
N VAL A 56 -40.80 -4.43 48.51
CA VAL A 56 -40.22 -5.66 49.08
C VAL A 56 -39.14 -6.20 48.14
N LEU A 57 -37.94 -6.47 48.66
CA LEU A 57 -36.83 -7.07 47.93
C LEU A 57 -36.94 -8.62 47.99
N HIS A 58 -37.10 -9.27 46.84
CA HIS A 58 -37.16 -10.72 46.70
C HIS A 58 -35.77 -11.36 46.43
N SER A 59 -35.74 -12.66 46.13
CA SER A 59 -34.54 -13.42 45.72
C SER A 59 -33.81 -12.77 44.54
N TYR A 60 -32.55 -13.16 44.28
CA TYR A 60 -31.73 -12.55 43.25
C TYR A 60 -32.33 -12.68 41.83
N CYS A 61 -32.96 -13.82 41.51
CA CYS A 61 -33.72 -14.05 40.28
C CYS A 61 -35.23 -14.24 40.59
N GLU A 62 -36.08 -14.09 39.57
CA GLU A 62 -37.53 -14.36 39.65
C GLU A 62 -37.76 -15.87 39.87
N GLY A 63 -38.53 -16.23 40.91
CA GLY A 63 -38.78 -17.63 41.29
C GLY A 63 -37.57 -18.39 41.87
N ASN A 64 -37.68 -19.73 41.97
CA ASN A 64 -36.64 -20.63 42.48
C ASN A 64 -35.54 -20.94 41.42
N GLU A 65 -35.40 -20.10 40.38
CA GLU A 65 -34.44 -20.31 39.29
C GLU A 65 -33.01 -19.95 39.70
N SER A 66 -32.04 -20.76 39.28
CA SER A 66 -30.61 -20.55 39.57
C SER A 66 -29.90 -19.85 38.41
N LEU A 67 -28.88 -19.03 38.72
CA LEU A 67 -28.03 -18.35 37.72
C LEU A 67 -27.34 -19.31 36.73
N ALA A 68 -27.20 -20.59 37.10
CA ALA A 68 -26.58 -21.62 36.26
C ALA A 68 -27.46 -22.04 35.07
N GLN A 69 -28.76 -21.75 35.09
CA GLN A 69 -29.68 -22.11 34.02
C GLN A 69 -29.81 -20.97 33.02
N ALA A 70 -28.92 -20.97 32.01
CA ALA A 70 -28.88 -19.93 30.98
C ALA A 70 -30.07 -19.99 29.99
N TRP A 71 -30.72 -21.15 29.86
CA TRP A 71 -31.81 -21.38 28.90
C TRP A 71 -33.06 -21.92 29.61
N THR A 72 -34.16 -21.17 29.55
CA THR A 72 -35.47 -21.53 30.13
C THR A 72 -36.60 -21.12 29.16
N GLN A 73 -37.62 -21.99 29.00
CA GLN A 73 -38.81 -21.74 28.15
C GLN A 73 -38.47 -21.14 26.77
N ASP A 74 -37.64 -21.84 25.99
CA ASP A 74 -37.25 -21.47 24.61
C ASP A 74 -36.61 -20.07 24.45
N GLY A 75 -35.95 -19.58 25.51
CA GLY A 75 -35.16 -18.36 25.46
C GLY A 75 -34.09 -18.27 26.55
N LEU A 76 -33.31 -17.18 26.50
CA LEU A 76 -32.38 -16.81 27.56
C LEU A 76 -33.16 -16.33 28.79
N SER A 77 -32.78 -16.79 29.97
CA SER A 77 -33.39 -16.29 31.21
C SER A 77 -33.04 -14.80 31.40
N LEU A 78 -34.04 -13.99 31.76
CA LEU A 78 -33.87 -12.54 31.94
C LEU A 78 -32.81 -12.24 33.02
N CYS A 79 -32.77 -13.06 34.09
CA CYS A 79 -31.76 -12.96 35.14
C CYS A 79 -30.34 -13.20 34.60
N PHE A 80 -30.12 -14.21 33.76
CA PHE A 80 -28.80 -14.49 33.17
C PHE A 80 -28.36 -13.37 32.21
N TYR A 81 -29.26 -12.92 31.34
CA TYR A 81 -28.98 -11.86 30.35
C TYR A 81 -28.62 -10.52 31.02
N PHE A 82 -29.46 -10.04 31.94
CA PHE A 82 -29.27 -8.76 32.62
C PHE A 82 -28.16 -8.77 33.68
N THR A 83 -27.61 -9.94 34.02
CA THR A 83 -26.40 -10.06 34.85
C THR A 83 -25.13 -10.17 34.01
N LEU A 84 -25.13 -11.00 32.95
CA LEU A 84 -23.94 -11.26 32.14
C LEU A 84 -23.54 -10.06 31.28
N VAL A 85 -24.48 -9.47 30.55
CA VAL A 85 -24.20 -8.38 29.59
C VAL A 85 -23.55 -7.17 30.25
N PRO A 86 -24.10 -6.58 31.33
CA PRO A 86 -23.47 -5.42 31.94
C PRO A 86 -22.17 -5.75 32.67
N ALA A 87 -21.99 -6.99 33.16
CA ALA A 87 -20.72 -7.44 33.73
C ALA A 87 -19.60 -7.55 32.67
N VAL A 88 -19.90 -8.12 31.50
CA VAL A 88 -18.96 -8.21 30.37
C VAL A 88 -18.63 -6.81 29.83
N LEU A 89 -19.63 -5.94 29.65
CA LEU A 89 -19.40 -4.57 29.19
C LEU A 89 -18.53 -3.77 30.18
N LEU A 90 -18.81 -3.87 31.48
CA LEU A 90 -18.02 -3.18 32.50
C LEU A 90 -16.59 -3.73 32.57
N SER A 91 -16.40 -5.05 32.56
CA SER A 91 -15.06 -5.66 32.63
C SER A 91 -14.17 -5.26 31.45
N VAL A 92 -14.72 -5.25 30.24
CA VAL A 92 -14.01 -4.78 29.03
C VAL A 92 -13.69 -3.29 29.16
N CYS A 93 -14.66 -2.47 29.57
CA CYS A 93 -14.47 -1.03 29.71
C CYS A 93 -13.47 -0.68 30.83
N LEU A 94 -13.46 -1.41 31.94
CA LEU A 94 -12.58 -1.17 33.08
C LEU A 94 -11.15 -1.64 32.78
N LEU A 95 -10.95 -2.87 32.31
CA LEU A 95 -9.61 -3.41 32.05
C LEU A 95 -8.93 -2.72 30.86
N LEU A 96 -9.61 -2.67 29.72
CA LEU A 96 -9.04 -2.06 28.51
C LEU A 96 -9.08 -0.53 28.60
N GLY A 97 -10.14 0.06 29.17
CA GLY A 97 -10.22 1.50 29.35
C GLY A 97 -9.20 2.05 30.35
N ALA A 98 -8.87 1.30 31.42
CA ALA A 98 -7.76 1.68 32.31
C ALA A 98 -6.42 1.65 31.58
N LEU A 99 -6.17 0.62 30.74
CA LEU A 99 -4.96 0.54 29.91
C LEU A 99 -4.89 1.70 28.90
N GLN A 100 -6.02 2.05 28.29
CA GLN A 100 -6.09 3.23 27.42
C GLN A 100 -5.76 4.50 28.21
N TYR A 101 -6.40 4.69 29.36
CA TYR A 101 -6.20 5.86 30.19
C TYR A 101 -4.74 6.02 30.65
N THR A 102 -4.09 4.94 31.10
CA THR A 102 -2.68 4.98 31.51
C THR A 102 -1.76 5.30 30.34
N CYS A 103 -2.01 4.74 29.15
CA CYS A 103 -1.24 5.03 27.95
C CYS A 103 -1.39 6.50 27.53
N TYR A 104 -2.61 7.05 27.53
CA TYR A 104 -2.83 8.48 27.29
C TYR A 104 -2.22 9.33 28.41
N ALA A 105 -2.27 8.93 29.68
CA ALA A 105 -1.65 9.68 30.76
C ALA A 105 -0.13 9.80 30.62
N GLN A 106 0.53 8.75 30.13
CA GLN A 106 1.99 8.69 30.01
C GLN A 106 2.53 9.24 28.68
N PHE A 107 1.83 9.05 27.56
CA PHE A 107 2.38 9.31 26.21
C PHE A 107 1.62 10.35 25.38
N SER A 108 0.50 10.90 25.87
CA SER A 108 -0.27 11.88 25.11
C SER A 108 0.09 13.34 25.43
N ARG A 109 -0.18 14.23 24.47
CA ARG A 109 -0.15 15.68 24.66
C ARG A 109 -1.56 16.25 24.52
N THR A 110 -1.84 17.34 25.23
CA THR A 110 -3.11 18.07 25.13
C THR A 110 -3.18 18.79 23.78
N MET A 111 -4.28 18.63 23.03
CA MET A 111 -4.50 19.39 21.80
C MET A 111 -4.74 20.86 22.13
N GLU A 112 -4.16 21.77 21.34
CA GLU A 112 -4.53 23.17 21.41
C GLU A 112 -5.99 23.37 20.94
N PRO A 113 -6.76 24.28 21.57
CA PRO A 113 -8.18 24.46 21.31
C PRO A 113 -8.53 24.86 19.86
N LYS A 114 -7.55 25.38 19.11
CA LYS A 114 -7.71 25.76 17.69
C LYS A 114 -7.90 24.55 16.76
N TYR A 115 -7.34 23.39 17.11
CA TYR A 115 -7.35 22.19 16.25
C TYR A 115 -8.46 21.19 16.57
N ILE A 116 -9.29 21.47 17.59
CA ILE A 116 -10.44 20.63 17.95
C ILE A 116 -11.60 20.92 16.96
N PRO A 117 -12.02 19.96 16.13
CA PRO A 117 -13.08 20.19 15.15
C PRO A 117 -14.42 20.46 15.84
N ARG A 118 -15.13 21.50 15.38
CA ARG A 118 -16.50 21.81 15.82
C ARG A 118 -17.50 20.99 15.00
N SER A 119 -17.76 19.76 15.45
CA SER A 119 -18.69 18.84 14.77
C SER A 119 -20.00 18.69 15.54
N ARG A 120 -21.14 18.94 14.87
CA ARG A 120 -22.47 18.67 15.44
C ARG A 120 -22.68 17.18 15.75
N LEU A 121 -22.04 16.30 15.00
CA LEU A 121 -22.14 14.85 15.15
C LEU A 121 -21.46 14.32 16.44
N TYR A 122 -20.49 15.06 16.99
CA TYR A 122 -19.91 14.72 18.29
C TYR A 122 -20.89 15.03 19.43
N TYR A 123 -21.65 16.12 19.33
CA TYR A 123 -22.69 16.43 20.32
C TYR A 123 -23.80 15.38 20.30
N THR A 124 -24.19 14.90 19.11
CA THR A 124 -25.15 13.78 19.02
C THR A 124 -24.59 12.50 19.64
N GLN A 125 -23.29 12.24 19.50
CA GLN A 125 -22.63 11.07 20.12
C GLN A 125 -22.68 11.14 21.65
N ILE A 126 -22.39 12.30 22.25
CA ILE A 126 -22.54 12.50 23.70
C ILE A 126 -24.01 12.34 24.13
N GLN A 127 -24.95 12.96 23.41
CA GLN A 127 -26.37 12.89 23.75
C GLN A 127 -26.90 11.45 23.73
N VAL A 128 -26.51 10.66 22.72
CA VAL A 128 -26.89 9.24 22.63
C VAL A 128 -26.22 8.42 23.73
N SER A 129 -24.94 8.66 24.05
CA SER A 129 -24.28 8.00 25.19
C SER A 129 -24.95 8.33 26.53
N LEU A 130 -25.33 9.60 26.73
CA LEU A 130 -26.04 10.06 27.93
C LEU A 130 -27.43 9.41 28.03
N LEU A 131 -28.15 9.33 26.91
CA LEU A 131 -29.43 8.65 26.82
C LEU A 131 -29.29 7.17 27.23
N LEU A 132 -28.26 6.48 26.75
CA LEU A 132 -27.97 5.08 27.10
C LEU A 132 -27.59 4.89 28.57
N THR A 133 -26.95 5.87 29.23
CA THR A 133 -26.72 5.85 30.68
C THR A 133 -28.03 5.93 31.47
N LEU A 134 -29.01 6.70 30.99
CA LEU A 134 -30.29 6.92 31.68
C LEU A 134 -31.32 5.81 31.43
N MET A 135 -31.23 5.09 30.30
CA MET A 135 -32.19 4.04 29.92
C MET A 135 -32.36 2.92 30.97
N PRO A 136 -31.30 2.33 31.57
CA PRO A 136 -31.44 1.31 32.61
C PRO A 136 -32.21 1.80 33.84
N PHE A 137 -32.04 3.08 34.19
CA PHE A 137 -32.77 3.71 35.29
C PHE A 137 -34.25 3.89 34.96
N CYS A 138 -34.58 4.29 33.73
CA CYS A 138 -35.96 4.36 33.25
C CYS A 138 -36.66 2.98 33.25
N THR A 139 -35.96 1.92 32.82
CA THR A 139 -36.49 0.54 32.89
C THR A 139 -36.72 0.08 34.31
N PHE A 140 -35.80 0.41 35.23
CA PHE A 140 -35.93 0.08 36.65
C PHE A 140 -37.12 0.79 37.30
N LEU A 141 -37.24 2.12 37.10
CA LEU A 141 -38.37 2.89 37.64
C LEU A 141 -39.72 2.39 37.13
N TRP A 142 -39.79 2.02 35.85
CA TRP A 142 -41.02 1.47 35.28
C TRP A 142 -41.40 0.13 35.90
N GLN A 143 -40.42 -0.75 36.15
CA GLN A 143 -40.65 -2.03 36.83
C GLN A 143 -41.05 -1.84 38.29
N VAL A 144 -40.40 -0.93 39.03
CA VAL A 144 -40.76 -0.62 40.43
C VAL A 144 -42.19 -0.09 40.56
N VAL A 145 -42.61 0.80 39.65
CA VAL A 145 -43.96 1.39 39.65
C VAL A 145 -45.02 0.40 39.16
N GLY A 146 -44.66 -0.49 38.24
CA GLY A 146 -45.58 -1.43 37.60
C GLY A 146 -45.86 -2.70 38.40
N THR A 147 -44.84 -3.35 38.95
CA THR A 147 -44.97 -4.70 39.56
C THR A 147 -44.78 -4.72 41.07
N GLN A 148 -44.34 -3.62 41.71
CA GLN A 148 -44.07 -3.51 43.16
C GLN A 148 -43.09 -4.53 43.77
N GLU A 149 -42.53 -5.43 42.97
CA GLU A 149 -41.53 -6.44 43.34
C GLU A 149 -40.14 -6.03 42.82
N LEU A 150 -39.11 -6.14 43.67
CA LEU A 150 -37.72 -5.86 43.32
C LEU A 150 -36.86 -7.12 43.35
N TYR A 151 -36.18 -7.39 42.24
CA TYR A 151 -35.22 -8.50 42.11
C TYR A 151 -33.76 -7.99 42.09
N GLY A 152 -32.84 -8.78 42.64
CA GLY A 152 -31.44 -8.40 42.81
C GLY A 152 -30.69 -8.12 41.50
N TYR A 153 -30.99 -8.84 40.42
CA TYR A 153 -30.36 -8.62 39.11
C TYR A 153 -30.71 -7.25 38.48
N MET A 154 -31.90 -6.70 38.76
CA MET A 154 -32.34 -5.42 38.22
C MET A 154 -31.50 -4.27 38.78
N VAL A 155 -31.22 -4.31 40.09
CA VAL A 155 -30.36 -3.33 40.77
C VAL A 155 -28.92 -3.41 40.23
N LEU A 156 -28.40 -4.64 40.07
CA LEU A 156 -27.06 -4.86 39.54
C LEU A 156 -26.92 -4.31 38.11
N ASN A 157 -27.91 -4.57 37.25
CA ASN A 157 -27.91 -4.10 35.86
C ASN A 157 -27.84 -2.56 35.76
N VAL A 158 -28.59 -1.84 36.60
CA VAL A 158 -28.56 -0.36 36.63
C VAL A 158 -27.19 0.14 37.06
N CYS A 159 -26.64 -0.39 38.15
CA CYS A 159 -25.34 0.04 38.68
C CYS A 159 -24.20 -0.22 37.69
N LEU A 160 -24.09 -1.45 37.18
CA LEU A 160 -23.00 -1.83 36.27
C LEU A 160 -23.09 -1.10 34.93
N SER A 161 -24.29 -0.96 34.36
CA SER A 161 -24.50 -0.24 33.10
C SER A 161 -24.20 1.26 33.23
N ALA A 162 -24.62 1.90 34.33
CA ALA A 162 -24.37 3.32 34.56
C ALA A 162 -22.87 3.62 34.67
N ILE A 163 -22.12 2.78 35.39
CA ILE A 163 -20.66 2.91 35.52
C ILE A 163 -19.99 2.70 34.16
N SER A 164 -20.37 1.66 33.43
CA SER A 164 -19.80 1.33 32.13
C SER A 164 -19.98 2.45 31.09
N TRP A 165 -21.19 3.01 30.98
CA TRP A 165 -21.45 4.13 30.08
C TRP A 165 -20.80 5.43 30.53
N ALA A 166 -20.67 5.68 31.83
CA ALA A 166 -19.94 6.83 32.36
C ALA A 166 -18.44 6.78 31.99
N ILE A 167 -17.80 5.61 32.10
CA ILE A 167 -16.41 5.41 31.67
C ILE A 167 -16.27 5.63 30.16
N SER A 168 -17.22 5.12 29.35
CA SER A 168 -17.24 5.34 27.90
C SER A 168 -17.30 6.84 27.52
N ILE A 169 -18.10 7.64 28.23
CA ILE A 169 -18.15 9.10 28.03
C ILE A 169 -16.82 9.75 28.44
N GLY A 170 -16.20 9.31 29.53
CA GLY A 170 -14.88 9.76 29.98
C GLY A 170 -13.78 9.49 28.95
N LEU A 171 -13.75 8.30 28.37
CA LEU A 171 -12.82 7.92 27.29
C LEU A 171 -13.07 8.73 26.01
N LEU A 172 -14.33 8.96 25.64
CA LEU A 172 -14.68 9.81 24.49
C LEU A 172 -14.18 11.24 24.66
N HIS A 173 -14.24 11.79 25.88
CA HIS A 173 -13.70 13.12 26.18
C HIS A 173 -12.17 13.14 26.16
N LEU A 174 -11.54 12.09 26.68
CA LEU A 174 -10.08 11.93 26.69
C LEU A 174 -9.50 11.91 25.26
N GLU A 175 -10.08 11.11 24.36
CA GLU A 175 -9.64 11.03 22.95
C GLU A 175 -9.81 12.36 22.20
N ARG A 176 -10.82 13.16 22.55
CA ARG A 176 -11.02 14.48 21.93
C ARG A 176 -9.98 15.51 22.39
N THR A 177 -9.54 15.43 23.64
CA THR A 177 -8.70 16.46 24.27
C THR A 177 -7.21 16.13 24.21
N ARG A 178 -6.85 14.84 24.08
CA ARG A 178 -5.47 14.38 24.09
C ARG A 178 -5.14 13.55 22.84
N VAL A 179 -3.92 13.68 22.34
CA VAL A 179 -3.42 12.97 21.14
C VAL A 179 -2.13 12.23 21.48
N MET A 180 -2.03 10.98 21.01
CA MET A 180 -0.76 10.26 21.01
C MET A 180 0.14 10.72 19.87
N VAL A 181 1.43 10.87 20.16
CA VAL A 181 2.45 11.35 19.20
C VAL A 181 2.56 10.43 17.98
N GLN A 182 2.21 9.14 18.10
CA GLN A 182 2.39 8.14 17.04
C GLN A 182 1.11 7.73 16.30
N ASP A 183 -0.04 8.32 16.61
CA ASP A 183 -1.31 7.84 16.06
C ASP A 183 -1.50 8.22 14.59
N ARG A 184 -1.56 7.18 13.75
CA ARG A 184 -1.76 7.28 12.29
C ARG A 184 -3.21 6.97 11.89
N ILE A 185 -4.14 6.86 12.84
CA ILE A 185 -5.45 6.26 12.61
C ILE A 185 -6.53 7.35 12.47
N ARG A 186 -7.34 7.25 11.41
CA ARG A 186 -8.44 8.15 11.03
C ARG A 186 -9.70 8.01 11.93
N GLY A 187 -9.59 7.48 13.15
CA GLY A 187 -10.75 7.01 13.93
C GLY A 187 -10.56 7.07 15.45
N HIS A 188 -11.63 6.75 16.18
CA HIS A 188 -11.60 6.53 17.65
C HIS A 188 -10.68 5.37 18.02
N GLY A 189 -10.26 5.30 19.28
CA GLY A 189 -9.45 4.20 19.79
C GLY A 189 -10.16 2.85 19.62
N ALA A 190 -9.37 1.79 19.36
CA ALA A 190 -9.89 0.45 19.14
C ALA A 190 -10.72 -0.07 20.32
N ILE A 191 -10.41 0.37 21.54
CA ILE A 191 -11.07 -0.04 22.78
C ILE A 191 -12.49 0.55 22.86
N LEU A 192 -12.65 1.83 22.52
CA LEU A 192 -13.95 2.49 22.52
C LEU A 192 -14.87 1.95 21.41
N LEU A 193 -14.29 1.66 20.23
CA LEU A 193 -14.99 0.99 19.13
C LEU A 193 -15.41 -0.45 19.50
N LEU A 194 -14.52 -1.22 20.15
CA LEU A 194 -14.82 -2.55 20.62
C LEU A 194 -15.96 -2.54 21.65
N TYR A 195 -15.97 -1.57 22.57
CA TYR A 195 -17.03 -1.40 23.55
C TYR A 195 -18.39 -1.16 22.89
N TRP A 196 -18.48 -0.22 21.93
CA TRP A 196 -19.74 0.05 21.22
C TRP A 196 -20.17 -1.11 20.32
N ALA A 197 -19.21 -1.83 19.71
CA ALA A 197 -19.50 -3.03 18.92
C ALA A 197 -20.07 -4.15 19.81
N LEU A 198 -19.48 -4.38 20.98
CA LEU A 198 -19.98 -5.35 21.96
C LEU A 198 -21.36 -4.95 22.49
N ALA A 199 -21.58 -3.68 22.82
CA ALA A 199 -22.88 -3.17 23.27
C ALA A 199 -23.97 -3.31 22.20
N PHE A 200 -23.64 -3.08 20.92
CA PHE A 200 -24.57 -3.34 19.83
C PHE A 200 -24.80 -4.84 19.63
N SER A 201 -23.74 -5.65 19.69
CA SER A 201 -23.84 -7.12 19.56
C SER A 201 -24.68 -7.73 20.68
N SER A 202 -24.60 -7.23 21.92
CA SER A 202 -25.40 -7.75 23.03
C SER A 202 -26.89 -7.51 22.84
N GLU A 203 -27.30 -6.38 22.24
CA GLU A 203 -28.71 -6.14 21.94
C GLU A 203 -29.27 -7.10 20.89
N ASN A 204 -28.42 -7.63 20.01
CA ASN A 204 -28.84 -8.62 19.03
C ASN A 204 -29.09 -10.01 19.67
N LEU A 205 -28.55 -10.30 20.86
CA LEU A 205 -28.82 -11.56 21.57
C LEU A 205 -30.30 -11.67 21.99
N ALA A 206 -31.00 -10.54 22.13
CA ALA A 206 -32.45 -10.53 22.39
C ALA A 206 -33.27 -11.28 21.31
N PHE A 207 -32.77 -11.30 20.06
CA PHE A 207 -33.43 -12.02 18.96
C PHE A 207 -33.34 -13.54 19.10
N MET A 208 -32.37 -14.08 19.86
CA MET A 208 -32.30 -15.54 20.11
C MET A 208 -33.49 -16.05 20.92
N SER A 209 -34.16 -15.18 21.66
CA SER A 209 -35.30 -15.53 22.53
C SER A 209 -36.65 -15.11 21.94
N TRP A 210 -36.76 -15.02 20.61
CA TRP A 210 -37.96 -14.54 19.91
C TRP A 210 -39.23 -15.33 20.25
N ASN A 211 -39.11 -16.63 20.48
CA ASN A 211 -40.24 -17.53 20.77
C ASN A 211 -40.55 -17.68 22.27
N SER A 212 -39.77 -17.04 23.14
CA SER A 212 -39.95 -17.20 24.59
C SER A 212 -41.06 -16.30 25.11
N PRO A 213 -42.01 -16.83 25.90
CA PRO A 213 -43.09 -16.04 26.52
C PRO A 213 -42.58 -15.10 27.63
N LEU A 214 -41.35 -15.34 28.12
CA LEU A 214 -40.68 -14.49 29.11
C LEU A 214 -40.22 -13.15 28.52
N TRP A 215 -40.10 -13.07 27.20
CA TRP A 215 -39.65 -11.87 26.50
C TRP A 215 -40.84 -11.07 25.96
N TRP A 216 -40.61 -9.78 25.72
CA TRP A 216 -41.63 -8.81 25.34
C TRP A 216 -42.15 -8.93 23.89
N TRP A 217 -41.88 -10.04 23.20
CA TRP A 217 -42.21 -10.24 21.78
C TRP A 217 -43.69 -10.49 21.51
N GLU A 218 -44.44 -11.07 22.46
CA GLU A 218 -45.87 -11.37 22.28
C GLU A 218 -46.79 -10.13 22.38
N LEU A 219 -46.31 -9.03 22.99
CA LEU A 219 -47.01 -7.73 23.10
C LEU A 219 -48.45 -7.79 23.66
N LYS A 220 -48.78 -8.81 24.46
CA LYS A 220 -50.12 -9.01 25.02
C LYS A 220 -50.41 -8.00 26.13
N ASP A 221 -49.43 -7.80 27.02
CA ASP A 221 -49.57 -6.90 28.17
C ASP A 221 -49.01 -5.49 27.90
N THR A 222 -49.57 -4.50 28.59
CA THR A 222 -49.04 -3.12 28.60
C THR A 222 -47.59 -3.06 29.08
N ASN A 223 -47.18 -3.94 30.00
CA ASN A 223 -45.78 -4.05 30.45
C ASN A 223 -44.85 -4.52 29.31
N GLN A 224 -45.26 -5.54 28.54
CA GLN A 224 -44.50 -6.03 27.40
C GLN A 224 -44.36 -4.97 26.29
N LYS A 225 -45.42 -4.20 25.99
CA LYS A 225 -45.38 -3.11 25.00
C LYS A 225 -44.36 -2.02 25.37
N VAL A 226 -44.26 -1.68 26.66
CA VAL A 226 -43.31 -0.67 27.14
C VAL A 226 -41.88 -1.21 27.14
N GLN A 227 -41.66 -2.45 27.59
CA GLN A 227 -40.34 -3.08 27.56
C GLN A 227 -39.80 -3.23 26.13
N PHE A 228 -40.65 -3.62 25.17
CA PHE A 228 -40.27 -3.66 23.76
C PHE A 228 -39.90 -2.27 23.23
N SER A 229 -40.66 -1.23 23.59
CA SER A 229 -40.38 0.15 23.18
C SER A 229 -39.05 0.67 23.73
N LEU A 230 -38.74 0.37 25.00
CA LEU A 230 -37.48 0.73 25.65
C LEU A 230 -36.29 -0.04 25.06
N TRP A 231 -36.46 -1.34 24.79
CA TRP A 231 -35.45 -2.14 24.08
C TRP A 231 -35.20 -1.63 22.66
N PHE A 232 -36.25 -1.33 21.90
CA PHE A 232 -36.14 -0.80 20.54
C PHE A 232 -35.39 0.53 20.49
N LEU A 233 -35.68 1.42 21.45
CA LEU A 233 -34.97 2.69 21.60
C LEU A 233 -33.50 2.49 21.97
N ARG A 234 -33.20 1.51 22.82
CA ARG A 234 -31.82 1.10 23.15
C ARG A 234 -31.08 0.56 21.93
N TYR A 235 -31.73 -0.29 21.14
CA TYR A 235 -31.19 -0.87 19.89
C TYR A 235 -30.83 0.21 18.86
N ILE A 236 -31.75 1.15 18.60
CA ILE A 236 -31.48 2.27 17.68
C ILE A 236 -30.34 3.14 18.20
N SER A 237 -30.31 3.39 19.51
CA SER A 237 -29.29 4.22 20.15
C SER A 237 -27.90 3.58 20.05
N THR A 238 -27.74 2.30 20.38
CA THR A 238 -26.45 1.59 20.27
C THR A 238 -26.00 1.45 18.82
N PHE A 239 -26.93 1.21 17.88
CA PHE A 239 -26.62 1.17 16.44
C PHE A 239 -26.15 2.53 15.91
N THR A 240 -26.84 3.61 16.27
CA THR A 240 -26.46 4.98 15.89
C THR A 240 -25.06 5.32 16.42
N LEU A 241 -24.78 4.92 17.66
CA LEU A 241 -23.49 5.14 18.31
C LEU A 241 -22.37 4.34 17.63
N PHE A 242 -22.60 3.08 17.27
CA PHE A 242 -21.66 2.26 16.51
C PHE A 242 -21.31 2.89 15.15
N ILE A 243 -22.30 3.36 14.39
CA ILE A 243 -22.08 4.06 13.10
C ILE A 243 -21.29 5.35 13.29
N LEU A 244 -21.66 6.16 14.28
CA LEU A 244 -20.94 7.39 14.60
C LEU A 244 -19.50 7.10 15.05
N GLY A 245 -19.28 6.01 15.76
CA GLY A 245 -17.96 5.55 16.20
C GLY A 245 -17.02 5.27 15.03
N ILE A 246 -17.48 4.57 14.00
CA ILE A 246 -16.68 4.29 12.79
C ILE A 246 -16.29 5.58 12.06
N LYS A 247 -17.18 6.59 12.07
CA LYS A 247 -16.96 7.87 11.39
C LYS A 247 -16.07 8.85 12.19
N ALA A 248 -15.93 8.65 13.50
CA ALA A 248 -15.14 9.45 14.43
C ALA A 248 -15.26 10.98 14.24
N PRO A 249 -16.48 11.55 14.30
CA PRO A 249 -16.74 12.93 13.91
C PRO A 249 -16.08 14.01 14.78
N GLY A 250 -15.59 13.64 15.98
CA GLY A 250 -14.97 14.56 16.95
C GLY A 250 -13.44 14.67 16.84
N LEU A 251 -12.81 13.90 15.95
CA LEU A 251 -11.36 13.86 15.77
C LEU A 251 -10.93 14.54 14.46
N PRO A 252 -9.75 15.16 14.39
CA PRO A 252 -9.23 15.73 13.14
C PRO A 252 -8.98 14.63 12.11
N ARG A 253 -9.40 14.86 10.86
CA ARG A 253 -9.26 13.88 9.75
C ARG A 253 -7.82 13.65 9.30
N LYS A 254 -6.93 14.58 9.66
CA LYS A 254 -5.51 14.56 9.35
C LYS A 254 -4.73 14.38 10.66
N PRO A 255 -3.65 13.57 10.69
CA PRO A 255 -2.85 13.40 11.89
C PRO A 255 -2.37 14.76 12.41
N TYR A 256 -2.44 14.99 13.71
CA TYR A 256 -2.07 16.27 14.33
C TYR A 256 -0.64 16.71 13.94
N MET A 257 0.29 15.77 13.76
CA MET A 257 1.65 16.04 13.27
C MET A 257 1.74 16.37 11.78
N LEU A 258 0.78 15.94 10.96
CA LEU A 258 0.70 16.30 9.53
C LEU A 258 0.09 17.68 9.33
N LEU A 259 -0.81 18.12 10.21
CA LEU A 259 -1.37 19.49 10.20
C LEU A 259 -0.32 20.57 10.52
N ILE A 260 0.82 20.18 11.11
CA ILE A 260 1.98 21.05 11.35
C ILE A 260 2.94 21.05 10.14
N ASN A 261 2.90 20.02 9.28
CA ASN A 261 3.85 19.81 8.17
C ASN A 261 3.18 19.80 6.78
N GLU A 262 2.01 20.42 6.63
CA GLU A 262 1.21 20.33 5.40
C GLU A 262 1.44 21.47 4.39
N ASP A 263 2.71 21.80 4.15
CA ASP A 263 3.16 22.40 2.88
C ASP A 263 3.86 21.37 1.96
N GLU A 264 3.95 20.10 2.36
CA GLU A 264 4.63 19.08 1.56
C GLU A 264 3.81 17.79 1.41
N ARG A 265 3.08 17.69 0.30
CA ARG A 265 3.02 16.52 -0.60
C ARG A 265 1.81 16.62 -1.52
N ASP A 266 2.04 17.14 -2.71
CA ASP A 266 1.25 16.77 -3.89
C ASP A 266 2.20 16.61 -5.07
N VAL A 267 1.79 15.75 -6.01
CA VAL A 267 2.44 15.40 -7.29
C VAL A 267 3.43 14.22 -7.22
N GLU A 268 2.85 13.02 -7.23
CA GLU A 268 3.39 11.92 -8.04
C GLU A 268 2.25 10.93 -8.29
N ILE A 269 1.71 10.93 -9.51
CA ILE A 269 1.24 9.80 -10.33
C ILE A 269 0.57 10.40 -11.58
N SER A 270 1.37 10.59 -12.63
CA SER A 270 0.89 10.70 -14.01
C SER A 270 1.76 9.81 -14.92
N GLU A 271 1.14 8.70 -15.30
CA GLU A 271 1.15 8.08 -16.63
C GLU A 271 2.30 7.23 -17.20
N PRO A 272 1.93 6.16 -17.96
CA PRO A 272 2.85 5.32 -18.70
C PRO A 272 3.04 5.81 -20.15
N LEU A 273 4.23 6.31 -20.46
CA LEU A 273 4.68 6.55 -21.83
C LEU A 273 5.57 5.37 -22.27
N LEU A 274 5.07 4.53 -23.18
CA LEU A 274 5.88 3.86 -24.20
C LEU A 274 4.99 3.53 -25.41
N PRO A 275 5.23 4.13 -26.60
CA PRO A 275 4.99 3.49 -27.87
C PRO A 275 6.19 2.62 -28.29
N ASP A 276 5.87 1.62 -29.11
CA ASP A 276 6.72 0.88 -30.06
C ASP A 276 7.55 -0.37 -29.65
N ALA A 277 7.04 -1.50 -30.17
CA ALA A 277 7.68 -2.28 -31.21
C ALA A 277 8.98 -3.05 -30.92
N ARG A 278 8.95 -3.96 -29.93
CA ARG A 278 9.67 -5.26 -30.00
C ARG A 278 8.84 -6.36 -29.34
N GLN A 279 7.72 -6.75 -29.97
CA GLN A 279 7.03 -8.00 -29.66
C GLN A 279 7.15 -8.92 -30.85
N ASN A 280 8.16 -9.79 -30.86
CA ASN A 280 8.20 -11.00 -31.69
C ASN A 280 9.22 -12.04 -31.20
N THR A 281 9.52 -12.05 -29.90
CA THR A 281 10.16 -13.21 -29.26
C THR A 281 9.16 -13.82 -28.29
N SER A 282 8.91 -15.12 -28.41
CA SER A 282 8.07 -15.85 -27.47
C SER A 282 8.62 -15.65 -26.06
N THR A 283 7.80 -15.09 -25.16
CA THR A 283 8.13 -14.84 -23.74
C THR A 283 8.61 -16.10 -23.01
N TRP A 284 8.31 -17.29 -23.57
CA TRP A 284 8.68 -18.59 -23.03
C TRP A 284 9.98 -19.16 -23.62
N LYS A 285 10.55 -18.54 -24.65
CA LYS A 285 11.87 -18.93 -25.17
C LYS A 285 12.92 -18.57 -24.10
N ASP A 286 13.78 -19.54 -23.75
CA ASP A 286 14.82 -19.42 -22.73
C ASP A 286 14.35 -19.19 -21.27
N MET A 287 13.08 -19.48 -20.93
CA MET A 287 12.54 -19.36 -19.56
C MET A 287 13.41 -20.07 -18.51
N GLY A 288 13.94 -21.26 -18.83
CA GLY A 288 14.81 -22.02 -17.91
C GLY A 288 16.12 -21.28 -17.58
N LYS A 289 16.76 -20.64 -18.57
CA LYS A 289 17.95 -19.83 -18.34
C LYS A 289 17.62 -18.56 -17.56
N LYS A 290 16.49 -17.90 -17.87
CA LYS A 290 16.01 -16.71 -17.16
C LYS A 290 15.74 -17.01 -15.68
N ILE A 291 15.11 -18.13 -15.36
CA ILE A 291 14.86 -18.58 -13.98
C ILE A 291 16.16 -18.97 -13.26
N LEU A 292 17.09 -19.63 -13.95
CA LEU A 292 18.38 -20.02 -13.35
C LEU A 292 19.21 -18.78 -12.97
N LEU A 293 19.26 -17.78 -13.84
CA LEU A 293 19.85 -16.47 -13.55
C LEU A 293 19.17 -15.80 -12.35
N LEU A 294 17.83 -15.81 -12.31
CA LEU A 294 17.05 -15.24 -11.21
C LEU A 294 17.41 -15.87 -9.86
N ILE A 295 17.47 -17.20 -9.79
CA ILE A 295 17.83 -17.92 -8.55
C ILE A 295 19.26 -17.56 -8.10
N GLN A 296 20.20 -17.40 -9.02
CA GLN A 296 21.61 -17.11 -8.70
C GLN A 296 21.81 -15.72 -8.08
N TYR A 297 21.06 -14.72 -8.54
CA TYR A 297 21.11 -13.34 -8.00
C TYR A 297 20.25 -13.17 -6.74
N MET A 298 19.17 -13.94 -6.60
CA MET A 298 18.24 -13.79 -5.47
C MET A 298 18.64 -14.59 -4.23
N TRP A 299 19.45 -15.65 -4.37
CA TRP A 299 19.88 -16.43 -3.22
C TRP A 299 20.74 -15.56 -2.29
N PRO A 300 20.36 -15.38 -1.00
CA PRO A 300 21.11 -14.56 -0.05
C PRO A 300 22.41 -15.28 0.35
N LYS A 301 23.41 -15.29 -0.53
CA LYS A 301 24.70 -15.99 -0.35
C LYS A 301 25.46 -15.52 0.89
N LYS A 302 25.27 -14.26 1.29
CA LYS A 302 26.03 -13.61 2.38
C LYS A 302 25.44 -13.87 3.79
N ASN A 303 24.19 -14.34 3.92
CA ASN A 303 23.53 -14.42 5.23
C ASN A 303 22.79 -15.76 5.45
N TYR A 304 23.38 -16.62 6.29
CA TYR A 304 22.83 -17.93 6.64
C TYR A 304 21.46 -17.87 7.34
N ALA A 305 21.17 -16.80 8.11
CA ALA A 305 19.87 -16.65 8.75
C ALA A 305 18.74 -16.46 7.74
N LEU A 306 19.00 -15.70 6.66
CA LEU A 306 18.02 -15.56 5.57
C LEU A 306 17.86 -16.86 4.77
N GLN A 307 18.93 -17.62 4.55
CA GLN A 307 18.84 -18.93 3.90
C GLN A 307 17.95 -19.90 4.71
N GLY A 308 18.14 -19.93 6.04
CA GLY A 308 17.28 -20.69 6.94
C GLY A 308 15.81 -20.26 6.86
N MET A 309 15.53 -18.96 6.77
CA MET A 309 14.17 -18.44 6.59
C MET A 309 13.53 -18.88 5.27
N VAL A 310 14.29 -18.90 4.17
CA VAL A 310 13.80 -19.38 2.86
C VAL A 310 13.42 -20.86 2.94
N ILE A 311 14.28 -21.70 3.51
CA ILE A 311 14.00 -23.13 3.69
C ILE A 311 12.78 -23.34 4.57
N PHE A 312 12.66 -22.58 5.66
CA PHE A 312 11.49 -22.63 6.54
C PHE A 312 10.19 -22.20 5.82
N CYS A 313 10.24 -21.19 4.94
CA CYS A 313 9.09 -20.81 4.11
C CYS A 313 8.67 -21.92 3.15
N LEU A 314 9.64 -22.65 2.55
CA LEU A 314 9.37 -23.80 1.70
C LEU A 314 8.76 -24.97 2.50
N MET A 315 9.22 -25.19 3.74
CA MET A 315 8.64 -26.19 4.63
C MET A 315 7.18 -25.85 5.00
N LEU A 316 6.91 -24.59 5.36
CA LEU A 316 5.54 -24.11 5.62
C LEU A 316 4.64 -24.26 4.39
N MET A 317 5.19 -24.04 3.18
CA MET A 317 4.47 -24.27 1.94
C MET A 317 4.09 -25.74 1.76
N GLY A 318 4.99 -26.69 2.06
CA GLY A 318 4.68 -28.12 2.04
C GLY A 318 3.61 -28.51 3.06
N MET A 319 3.71 -27.98 4.28
CA MET A 319 2.73 -28.21 5.36
C MET A 319 1.33 -27.69 4.97
N GLU A 320 1.24 -26.54 4.31
CA GLU A 320 -0.02 -25.97 3.83
C GLU A 320 -0.73 -26.90 2.83
N ARG A 321 0.02 -27.56 1.93
CA ARG A 321 -0.56 -28.51 0.95
C ARG A 321 -1.10 -29.76 1.63
N ALA A 322 -0.42 -30.26 2.66
CA ALA A 322 -0.93 -31.37 3.46
C ALA A 322 -2.26 -30.99 4.15
N ILE A 323 -2.32 -29.82 4.78
CA ILE A 323 -3.54 -29.32 5.44
C ILE A 323 -4.67 -29.13 4.44
N ASN A 324 -4.37 -28.63 3.22
CA ASN A 324 -5.35 -28.50 2.15
C ASN A 324 -6.05 -29.83 1.81
N VAL A 325 -5.36 -30.97 1.92
CA VAL A 325 -5.94 -32.30 1.70
C VAL A 325 -6.75 -32.76 2.91
N PHE A 326 -6.23 -32.56 4.13
CA PHE A 326 -6.88 -33.03 5.35
C PHE A 326 -8.21 -32.33 5.64
N VAL A 327 -8.35 -31.05 5.31
CA VAL A 327 -9.55 -30.29 5.67
C VAL A 327 -10.84 -30.89 5.08
N PRO A 328 -10.94 -31.18 3.77
CA PRO A 328 -12.11 -31.88 3.22
C PRO A 328 -12.31 -33.29 3.80
N ILE A 329 -11.23 -34.02 4.12
CA ILE A 329 -11.31 -35.37 4.69
C ILE A 329 -11.97 -35.35 6.07
N TYR A 330 -11.55 -34.42 6.96
CA TYR A 330 -12.21 -34.26 8.26
C TYR A 330 -13.65 -33.76 8.12
N TYR A 331 -13.96 -33.00 7.07
CA TYR A 331 -15.34 -32.62 6.81
C TYR A 331 -16.21 -33.82 6.41
N LYS A 332 -15.65 -34.76 5.63
CA LYS A 332 -16.28 -36.07 5.39
C LYS A 332 -16.53 -36.82 6.69
N HIS A 333 -15.53 -36.95 7.56
CA HIS A 333 -15.68 -37.66 8.84
C HIS A 333 -16.82 -37.09 9.69
N ILE A 334 -16.95 -35.76 9.77
CA ILE A 334 -18.08 -35.13 10.49
C ILE A 334 -19.42 -35.61 9.93
N VAL A 335 -19.57 -35.69 8.61
CA VAL A 335 -20.82 -36.11 7.96
C VAL A 335 -21.09 -37.60 8.19
N ASP A 336 -20.04 -38.43 8.12
CA ASP A 336 -20.15 -39.87 8.35
C ASP A 336 -20.50 -40.18 9.82
N ASP A 337 -19.78 -39.58 10.78
CA ASP A 337 -20.01 -39.74 12.23
C ASP A 337 -21.45 -39.33 12.63
N LEU A 338 -21.97 -38.25 12.02
CA LEU A 338 -23.35 -37.79 12.24
C LEU A 338 -24.39 -38.72 11.62
N THR A 339 -24.06 -39.37 10.50
CA THR A 339 -24.96 -40.29 9.81
C THR A 339 -25.05 -41.63 10.55
N GLU A 340 -23.93 -42.10 11.11
CA GLU A 340 -23.85 -43.34 11.88
C GLU A 340 -24.32 -43.21 13.33
N ARG A 341 -24.66 -41.99 13.78
CA ARG A 341 -25.11 -41.66 15.14
C ARG A 341 -24.09 -42.07 16.21
N GLU A 342 -22.83 -41.73 15.97
CA GLU A 342 -21.76 -41.99 16.93
C GLU A 342 -21.89 -41.17 18.23
N THR A 343 -21.05 -41.50 19.22
CA THR A 343 -21.05 -40.83 20.53
C THR A 343 -20.70 -39.34 20.37
N TRP A 344 -21.42 -38.45 21.06
CA TRP A 344 -21.20 -36.99 21.02
C TRP A 344 -19.73 -36.56 21.25
N GLN A 345 -18.98 -37.33 22.05
CA GLN A 345 -17.57 -37.08 22.31
C GLN A 345 -16.69 -37.20 21.05
N ILE A 346 -16.96 -38.18 20.18
CA ILE A 346 -16.19 -38.41 18.95
C ILE A 346 -16.50 -37.28 17.96
N VAL A 347 -17.78 -36.99 17.75
CA VAL A 347 -18.24 -35.89 16.88
C VAL A 347 -17.62 -34.56 17.32
N LEU A 348 -17.59 -34.28 18.63
CA LEU A 348 -17.00 -33.05 19.17
C LEU A 348 -15.49 -32.96 18.89
N GLN A 349 -14.75 -34.07 19.05
CA GLN A 349 -13.32 -34.11 18.71
C GLN A 349 -13.08 -33.86 17.22
N THR A 350 -13.83 -34.51 16.33
CA THR A 350 -13.72 -34.33 14.87
C THR A 350 -14.01 -32.88 14.46
N ILE A 351 -15.05 -32.26 15.03
CA ILE A 351 -15.40 -30.85 14.78
C ILE A 351 -14.29 -29.90 15.26
N CYS A 352 -13.73 -30.12 16.45
CA CYS A 352 -12.64 -29.29 16.96
C CYS A 352 -11.39 -29.37 16.08
N ILE A 353 -11.01 -30.58 15.62
CA ILE A 353 -9.87 -30.77 14.71
C ILE A 353 -10.14 -30.08 13.37
N TYR A 354 -11.33 -30.27 12.79
CA TYR A 354 -11.72 -29.59 11.54
C TYR A 354 -11.65 -28.07 11.67
N ALA A 355 -12.18 -27.50 12.76
CA ALA A 355 -12.13 -26.06 13.01
C ALA A 355 -10.68 -25.54 13.13
N PHE A 356 -9.81 -26.30 13.79
CA PHE A 356 -8.38 -25.97 13.89
C PHE A 356 -7.67 -26.03 12.52
N LEU A 357 -7.90 -27.09 11.75
CA LEU A 357 -7.34 -27.22 10.40
C LEU A 357 -7.86 -26.11 9.46
N LYS A 358 -9.14 -25.73 9.58
CA LYS A 358 -9.72 -24.59 8.86
C LYS A 358 -9.11 -23.26 9.28
N PHE A 359 -8.75 -23.08 10.55
CA PHE A 359 -7.99 -21.90 10.98
C PHE A 359 -6.59 -21.85 10.36
N LEU A 360 -5.90 -22.99 10.28
CA LEU A 360 -4.58 -23.09 9.65
C LEU A 360 -4.64 -22.85 8.12
N GLN A 361 -5.66 -23.40 7.45
CA GLN A 361 -5.91 -23.27 6.01
C GLN A 361 -6.44 -21.87 5.62
N GLY A 362 -7.35 -21.32 6.41
CA GLY A 362 -8.19 -20.16 6.07
C GLY A 362 -9.59 -20.56 5.59
N GLY A 363 -10.52 -19.60 5.62
CA GLY A 363 -11.95 -19.78 5.34
C GLY A 363 -12.33 -19.82 3.85
N GLY A 364 -11.37 -20.04 2.94
CA GLY A 364 -11.62 -19.96 1.49
C GLY A 364 -11.73 -18.52 0.97
N ALA A 365 -11.94 -18.43 -0.36
CA ALA A 365 -11.90 -17.24 -1.22
C ALA A 365 -11.79 -15.87 -0.50
N GLY A 366 -10.55 -15.45 -0.21
CA GLY A 366 -10.24 -14.12 0.32
C GLY A 366 -9.73 -14.07 1.76
N THR A 367 -9.81 -15.17 2.52
CA THR A 367 -9.22 -15.26 3.87
C THR A 367 -7.98 -16.16 3.85
N THR A 368 -6.80 -15.55 4.04
CA THR A 368 -5.53 -16.28 4.13
C THR A 368 -5.44 -17.02 5.47
N GLY A 369 -5.10 -18.31 5.43
CA GLY A 369 -4.86 -19.11 6.63
C GLY A 369 -3.69 -18.62 7.46
N PHE A 370 -3.65 -19.03 8.72
CA PHE A 370 -2.56 -18.67 9.64
C PHE A 370 -1.18 -19.04 9.07
N ILE A 371 -1.04 -20.22 8.47
CA ILE A 371 0.24 -20.68 7.89
C ILE A 371 0.64 -19.83 6.68
N SER A 372 -0.30 -19.55 5.78
CA SER A 372 -0.04 -18.69 4.63
C SER A 372 0.36 -17.28 5.06
N ASN A 373 -0.29 -16.72 6.08
CA ASN A 373 0.06 -15.40 6.60
C ASN A 373 1.44 -15.39 7.26
N MET A 374 1.75 -16.40 8.07
CA MET A 374 3.06 -16.54 8.70
C MET A 374 4.17 -16.66 7.66
N ARG A 375 3.96 -17.50 6.63
CA ARG A 375 4.89 -17.63 5.51
C ARG A 375 5.08 -16.30 4.79
N ASN A 376 3.99 -15.62 4.42
CA ASN A 376 4.06 -14.33 3.72
C ASN A 376 4.79 -13.29 4.57
N PHE A 377 4.56 -13.26 5.88
CA PHE A 377 5.25 -12.37 6.81
C PHE A 377 6.76 -12.61 6.84
N LEU A 378 7.17 -13.87 6.95
CA LEU A 378 8.60 -14.23 6.93
C LEU A 378 9.24 -13.91 5.57
N TRP A 379 8.49 -14.11 4.48
CA TRP A 379 8.96 -13.84 3.12
C TRP A 379 9.24 -12.37 2.84
N ILE A 380 8.48 -11.44 3.45
CA ILE A 380 8.69 -9.99 3.26
C ILE A 380 10.14 -9.61 3.52
N ARG A 381 10.78 -10.17 4.56
CA ARG A 381 12.18 -9.86 4.89
C ARG A 381 13.16 -10.30 3.81
N VAL A 382 12.91 -11.47 3.20
CA VAL A 382 13.70 -11.99 2.08
C VAL A 382 13.52 -11.09 0.85
N GLN A 383 12.27 -10.75 0.52
CA GLN A 383 11.93 -9.88 -0.60
C GLN A 383 12.60 -8.50 -0.49
N GLN A 384 12.57 -7.88 0.69
CA GLN A 384 13.19 -6.57 0.93
C GLN A 384 14.72 -6.63 0.80
N PHE A 385 15.35 -7.70 1.29
CA PHE A 385 16.79 -7.89 1.13
C PHE A 385 17.19 -7.98 -0.35
N THR A 386 16.47 -8.81 -1.12
CA THR A 386 16.73 -8.99 -2.55
C THR A 386 16.49 -7.69 -3.34
N SER A 387 15.39 -6.98 -3.06
CA SER A 387 15.07 -5.70 -3.69
C SER A 387 16.21 -4.68 -3.51
N ARG A 388 16.71 -4.56 -2.28
CA ARG A 388 17.79 -3.62 -1.94
C ARG A 388 19.09 -3.96 -2.68
N GLU A 389 19.51 -5.22 -2.64
CA GLU A 389 20.79 -5.61 -3.25
C GLU A 389 20.77 -5.39 -4.78
N VAL A 390 19.66 -5.74 -5.45
CA VAL A 390 19.50 -5.53 -6.90
C VAL A 390 19.47 -4.04 -7.26
N GLN A 391 18.69 -3.22 -6.53
CA GLN A 391 18.61 -1.77 -6.81
C GLN A 391 19.96 -1.07 -6.60
N VAL A 392 20.67 -1.39 -5.51
CA VAL A 392 21.96 -0.76 -5.21
C VAL A 392 23.02 -1.16 -6.24
N GLU A 393 23.07 -2.43 -6.63
CA GLU A 393 24.03 -2.89 -7.63
C GLU A 393 23.74 -2.32 -9.02
N LEU A 394 22.45 -2.23 -9.40
CA LEU A 394 22.04 -1.61 -10.65
C LEU A 394 22.38 -0.13 -10.66
N LEU A 395 22.08 0.61 -9.59
CA LEU A 395 22.41 2.02 -9.48
C LEU A 395 23.93 2.26 -9.55
N ARG A 396 24.73 1.41 -8.91
CA ARG A 396 26.19 1.44 -9.01
C ARG A 396 26.66 1.20 -10.44
N HIS A 397 26.08 0.23 -11.14
CA HIS A 397 26.39 -0.04 -12.54
C HIS A 397 26.03 1.15 -13.45
N LEU A 398 24.83 1.73 -13.29
CA LEU A 398 24.38 2.90 -14.06
C LEU A 398 25.31 4.11 -13.89
N HIS A 399 25.84 4.36 -12.69
CA HIS A 399 26.82 5.42 -12.46
C HIS A 399 28.17 5.19 -13.15
N ASN A 400 28.49 3.94 -13.53
CA ASN A 400 29.72 3.61 -14.25
C ASN A 400 29.55 3.68 -15.78
N LEU A 401 28.33 3.86 -16.30
CA LEU A 401 28.07 4.05 -17.73
C LEU A 401 28.54 5.42 -18.20
N SER A 402 28.78 5.56 -19.50
CA SER A 402 29.34 6.77 -20.09
C SER A 402 28.36 7.95 -20.07
N LEU A 403 28.91 9.17 -20.13
CA LEU A 403 28.09 10.39 -20.17
C LEU A 403 27.17 10.42 -21.41
N ARG A 404 27.61 9.86 -22.55
CA ARG A 404 26.79 9.79 -23.77
C ARG A 404 25.54 8.95 -23.55
N TRP A 405 25.68 7.80 -22.92
CA TRP A 405 24.54 6.93 -22.59
C TRP A 405 23.49 7.68 -21.74
N HIS A 406 23.92 8.49 -20.78
CA HIS A 406 23.04 9.31 -19.94
C HIS A 406 22.37 10.48 -20.67
N LEU A 407 23.02 11.04 -21.69
CA LEU A 407 22.46 12.15 -22.48
C LEU A 407 21.46 11.69 -23.56
N GLU A 408 21.64 10.48 -24.11
CA GLU A 408 20.75 9.93 -25.14
C GLU A 408 19.42 9.39 -24.55
N ARG A 409 19.43 9.01 -23.26
CA ARG A 409 18.26 8.40 -22.60
C ARG A 409 17.59 9.36 -21.61
N LYS A 410 16.27 9.25 -21.50
CA LYS A 410 15.50 9.99 -20.48
C LYS A 410 15.71 9.35 -19.11
N THR A 411 16.26 10.09 -18.15
CA THR A 411 16.54 9.58 -16.78
C THR A 411 15.31 8.96 -16.11
N GLY A 412 14.13 9.58 -16.27
CA GLY A 412 12.88 9.05 -15.71
C GLY A 412 12.40 7.74 -16.36
N GLU A 413 12.81 7.43 -17.58
CA GLU A 413 12.55 6.13 -18.21
C GLU A 413 13.46 5.04 -17.65
N VAL A 414 14.75 5.35 -17.50
CA VAL A 414 15.75 4.47 -16.89
C VAL A 414 15.36 4.10 -15.46
N LEU A 415 15.05 5.11 -14.61
CA LEU A 415 14.66 4.88 -13.22
C LEU A 415 13.38 4.02 -13.13
N ARG A 416 12.40 4.25 -14.00
CA ARG A 416 11.20 3.40 -14.06
C ARG A 416 11.48 1.97 -14.49
N SER A 417 12.47 1.76 -15.37
CA SER A 417 12.91 0.40 -15.73
C SER A 417 13.57 -0.30 -14.53
N VAL A 418 14.40 0.43 -13.77
CA VAL A 418 15.01 -0.06 -12.51
C VAL A 418 13.94 -0.46 -11.49
N ASP A 419 12.96 0.42 -11.22
CA ASP A 419 11.92 0.18 -10.23
C ASP A 419 10.97 -0.95 -10.64
N ARG A 420 10.49 -0.93 -11.89
CA ARG A 420 9.60 -1.98 -12.42
C ARG A 420 10.31 -3.31 -12.54
N GLY A 421 11.57 -3.33 -12.99
CA GLY A 421 12.38 -4.55 -13.07
C GLY A 421 12.57 -5.19 -11.70
N THR A 422 12.94 -4.40 -10.70
CA THR A 422 13.13 -4.90 -9.32
C THR A 422 11.82 -5.42 -8.72
N SER A 423 10.73 -4.66 -8.84
CA SER A 423 9.40 -5.10 -8.36
C SER A 423 8.94 -6.36 -9.09
N SER A 424 9.17 -6.43 -10.40
CA SER A 424 8.82 -7.57 -11.24
C SER A 424 9.56 -8.84 -10.87
N ILE A 425 10.85 -8.77 -10.54
CA ILE A 425 11.61 -9.92 -10.04
C ILE A 425 10.95 -10.50 -8.78
N ASN A 426 10.62 -9.64 -7.82
CA ASN A 426 9.99 -10.04 -6.56
C ASN A 426 8.59 -10.63 -6.78
N ASN A 427 7.78 -10.00 -7.63
CA ASN A 427 6.43 -10.44 -7.94
C ASN A 427 6.44 -11.77 -8.70
N LEU A 428 7.31 -11.92 -9.71
CA LEU A 428 7.48 -13.14 -10.49
C LEU A 428 7.84 -14.32 -9.57
N LEU A 429 8.80 -14.12 -8.65
CA LEU A 429 9.15 -15.15 -7.69
C LEU A 429 7.96 -15.54 -6.80
N SER A 430 7.25 -14.55 -6.27
CA SER A 430 6.06 -14.77 -5.44
C SER A 430 4.96 -15.53 -6.19
N TYR A 431 4.68 -15.18 -7.44
CA TYR A 431 3.66 -15.84 -8.26
C TYR A 431 4.05 -17.28 -8.61
N ILE A 432 5.30 -17.53 -8.99
CA ILE A 432 5.74 -18.89 -9.34
C ILE A 432 5.79 -19.78 -8.11
N VAL A 433 6.45 -19.32 -7.03
CA VAL A 433 6.70 -20.15 -5.83
C VAL A 433 5.45 -20.31 -4.97
N PHE A 434 4.63 -19.27 -4.78
CA PHE A 434 3.51 -19.33 -3.84
C PHE A 434 2.14 -19.51 -4.47
N SER A 435 2.02 -19.34 -5.79
CA SER A 435 0.72 -19.50 -6.48
C SER A 435 0.75 -20.66 -7.48
N ILE A 436 1.65 -20.62 -8.47
CA ILE A 436 1.63 -21.61 -9.57
C ILE A 436 2.11 -22.98 -9.12
N LEU A 437 3.29 -23.07 -8.51
CA LEU A 437 3.83 -24.37 -8.09
C LEU A 437 2.89 -25.07 -7.09
N PRO A 438 2.36 -24.39 -6.06
CA PRO A 438 1.35 -24.95 -5.17
C PRO A 438 0.06 -25.39 -5.86
N THR A 439 -0.47 -24.61 -6.81
CA THR A 439 -1.72 -24.98 -7.51
C THR A 439 -1.55 -26.19 -8.40
N VAL A 440 -0.44 -26.27 -9.14
CA VAL A 440 -0.10 -27.46 -9.94
C VAL A 440 0.09 -28.67 -9.03
N ALA A 441 0.78 -28.51 -7.89
CA ALA A 441 0.93 -29.58 -6.91
C ALA A 441 -0.42 -30.02 -6.33
N ASP A 442 -1.30 -29.09 -5.94
CA ASP A 442 -2.63 -29.39 -5.40
C ASP A 442 -3.50 -30.16 -6.43
N ILE A 443 -3.43 -29.80 -7.72
CA ILE A 443 -4.11 -30.53 -8.80
C ILE A 443 -3.56 -31.96 -8.92
N ILE A 444 -2.23 -32.14 -8.93
CA ILE A 444 -1.60 -33.46 -9.04
C ILE A 444 -1.97 -34.32 -7.81
N ILE A 445 -1.86 -33.77 -6.61
CA ILE A 445 -2.21 -34.45 -5.36
C ILE A 445 -3.68 -34.87 -5.39
N ALA A 446 -4.58 -34.00 -5.88
CA ALA A 446 -6.00 -34.34 -6.00
C ALA A 446 -6.24 -35.51 -6.97
N ILE A 447 -5.65 -35.47 -8.16
CA ILE A 447 -5.81 -36.53 -9.17
C ILE A 447 -5.33 -37.86 -8.59
N VAL A 448 -4.16 -37.88 -7.95
CA VAL A 448 -3.61 -39.09 -7.31
C VAL A 448 -4.52 -39.57 -6.17
N TYR A 449 -4.93 -38.66 -5.28
CA TYR A 449 -5.78 -38.98 -4.13
C TYR A 449 -7.14 -39.58 -4.53
N PHE A 450 -7.85 -38.97 -5.50
CA PHE A 450 -9.15 -39.46 -5.96
C PHE A 450 -9.04 -40.75 -6.78
N THR A 451 -7.93 -40.95 -7.52
CA THR A 451 -7.68 -42.19 -8.25
C THR A 451 -7.46 -43.38 -7.30
N ILE A 452 -6.73 -43.17 -6.20
CA ILE A 452 -6.43 -44.20 -5.21
C ILE A 452 -7.64 -44.48 -4.31
N THR A 453 -8.32 -43.44 -3.82
CA THR A 453 -9.35 -43.58 -2.77
C THR A 453 -10.71 -43.98 -3.32
N PHE A 454 -11.06 -43.54 -4.53
CA PHE A 454 -12.38 -43.78 -5.13
C PHE A 454 -12.30 -44.74 -6.32
N SER A 455 -11.92 -44.22 -7.49
CA SER A 455 -11.69 -44.97 -8.72
C SER A 455 -11.02 -44.07 -9.77
N GLY A 456 -10.39 -44.68 -10.78
CA GLY A 456 -9.75 -43.94 -11.87
C GLY A 456 -10.68 -43.00 -12.65
N TRP A 457 -12.00 -43.25 -12.65
CA TRP A 457 -12.98 -42.38 -13.30
C TRP A 457 -13.09 -41.00 -12.65
N PHE A 458 -13.00 -40.91 -11.32
CA PHE A 458 -13.00 -39.61 -10.62
C PHE A 458 -11.73 -38.81 -10.94
N GLY A 459 -10.57 -39.46 -10.94
CA GLY A 459 -9.31 -38.85 -11.35
C GLY A 459 -9.36 -38.32 -12.79
N LEU A 460 -9.95 -39.09 -13.71
CA LEU A 460 -10.12 -38.69 -15.12
C LEU A 460 -11.04 -37.47 -15.28
N ILE A 461 -12.17 -37.44 -14.56
CA ILE A 461 -13.09 -36.29 -14.59
C ILE A 461 -12.39 -35.02 -14.10
N ILE A 462 -11.66 -35.11 -12.97
CA ILE A 462 -10.91 -33.97 -12.43
C ILE A 462 -9.84 -33.51 -13.42
N PHE A 463 -9.06 -34.44 -13.97
CA PHE A 463 -8.03 -34.13 -14.97
C PHE A 463 -8.62 -33.42 -16.20
N LEU A 464 -9.69 -33.98 -16.78
CA LEU A 464 -10.32 -33.42 -17.98
C LEU A 464 -10.93 -32.04 -17.69
N CYS A 465 -11.60 -31.87 -16.54
CA CYS A 465 -12.18 -30.60 -16.17
C CYS A 465 -11.11 -29.52 -15.92
N MET A 466 -10.03 -29.85 -15.22
CA MET A 466 -8.95 -28.90 -14.92
C MET A 466 -8.16 -28.54 -16.18
N SER A 467 -7.87 -29.52 -17.04
CA SER A 467 -7.19 -29.29 -18.32
C SER A 467 -8.02 -28.41 -19.25
N LEU A 468 -9.33 -28.68 -19.36
CA LEU A 468 -10.25 -27.86 -20.15
C LEU A 468 -10.35 -26.44 -19.60
N TYR A 469 -10.48 -26.29 -18.27
CA TYR A 469 -10.52 -24.99 -17.61
C TYR A 469 -9.26 -24.17 -17.92
N LEU A 470 -8.07 -24.77 -17.74
CA LEU A 470 -6.78 -24.11 -17.95
C LEU A 470 -6.62 -23.67 -19.40
N THR A 471 -6.92 -24.56 -20.34
CA THR A 471 -6.79 -24.32 -21.79
C THR A 471 -7.71 -23.18 -22.23
N LEU A 472 -8.99 -23.24 -21.87
CA LEU A 472 -9.95 -22.18 -22.20
C LEU A 472 -9.57 -20.84 -21.55
N THR A 473 -9.10 -20.87 -20.31
CA THR A 473 -8.66 -19.66 -19.61
C THR A 473 -7.49 -18.99 -20.33
N ILE A 474 -6.47 -19.75 -20.74
CA ILE A 474 -5.30 -19.21 -21.45
C ILE A 474 -5.72 -18.63 -22.80
N VAL A 475 -6.46 -19.40 -23.62
CA VAL A 475 -6.90 -18.97 -24.96
C VAL A 475 -7.76 -17.70 -24.91
N LEU A 476 -8.73 -17.65 -23.99
CA LEU A 476 -9.59 -16.47 -23.84
C LEU A 476 -8.82 -15.26 -23.28
N THR A 477 -7.87 -15.49 -22.38
CA THR A 477 -7.03 -14.42 -21.82
C THR A 477 -6.13 -13.80 -22.89
N GLU A 478 -5.51 -14.63 -23.74
CA GLU A 478 -4.69 -14.18 -24.85
C GLU A 478 -5.52 -13.39 -25.87
N TRP A 479 -6.68 -13.91 -26.27
CA TRP A 479 -7.60 -13.21 -27.16
C TRP A 479 -8.08 -11.87 -26.59
N ARG A 480 -8.37 -11.80 -25.28
CA ARG A 480 -8.83 -10.57 -24.61
C ARG A 480 -7.73 -9.51 -24.49
N THR A 481 -6.46 -9.91 -24.52
CA THR A 481 -5.33 -9.00 -24.31
C THR A 481 -5.32 -7.86 -25.33
N LYS A 482 -5.79 -8.07 -26.56
CA LYS A 482 -5.93 -7.02 -27.59
C LYS A 482 -6.88 -5.87 -27.16
N TYR A 483 -7.98 -6.18 -26.48
CA TYR A 483 -8.93 -5.16 -26.01
C TYR A 483 -8.33 -4.34 -24.87
N ARG A 484 -7.56 -4.98 -24.00
CA ARG A 484 -6.85 -4.29 -22.93
C ARG A 484 -5.73 -3.38 -23.47
N ARG A 485 -5.04 -3.79 -24.54
CA ARG A 485 -4.06 -2.94 -25.23
C ARG A 485 -4.72 -1.69 -25.82
N ASP A 486 -5.83 -1.85 -26.54
CA ASP A 486 -6.59 -0.71 -27.08
C ASP A 486 -7.07 0.23 -25.95
N MET A 487 -7.61 -0.31 -24.86
CA MET A 487 -8.01 0.48 -23.68
C MET A 487 -6.85 1.30 -23.11
N ASN A 488 -5.67 0.70 -22.90
CA ASN A 488 -4.50 1.41 -22.39
C ASN A 488 -4.01 2.50 -23.34
N LEU A 489 -4.05 2.28 -24.67
CA LEU A 489 -3.69 3.30 -25.65
C LEU A 489 -4.63 4.51 -25.59
N ARG A 490 -5.95 4.28 -25.44
CA ARG A 490 -6.94 5.36 -25.30
C ARG A 490 -6.82 6.10 -23.97
N ASP A 491 -6.48 5.39 -22.90
CA ASP A 491 -6.22 5.97 -21.58
C ASP A 491 -5.04 6.94 -21.63
N ASN A 492 -3.93 6.50 -22.23
CA ASN A 492 -2.73 7.31 -22.42
C ASN A 492 -2.99 8.56 -23.29
N ASP A 493 -3.72 8.42 -24.41
CA ASP A 493 -4.09 9.57 -25.25
C ASP A 493 -4.94 10.58 -24.47
N ALA A 494 -5.92 10.11 -23.69
CA ALA A 494 -6.79 10.99 -22.90
C ALA A 494 -6.01 11.79 -21.86
N LYS A 495 -5.18 11.11 -21.07
CA LYS A 495 -4.42 11.75 -20.00
C LYS A 495 -3.22 12.56 -20.52
N SER A 496 -2.57 12.16 -21.63
CA SER A 496 -1.55 12.98 -22.28
C SER A 496 -2.11 14.34 -22.71
N ARG A 497 -3.35 14.40 -23.20
CA ARG A 497 -4.03 15.67 -23.51
C ARG A 497 -4.30 16.51 -22.27
N ALA A 498 -4.69 15.87 -21.17
CA ALA A 498 -4.90 16.58 -19.90
C ALA A 498 -3.60 17.18 -19.37
N VAL A 499 -2.49 16.43 -19.43
CA VAL A 499 -1.16 16.92 -19.03
C VAL A 499 -0.72 18.08 -19.91
N ASP A 500 -0.86 17.97 -21.23
CA ASP A 500 -0.49 19.04 -22.18
C ASP A 500 -1.30 20.33 -21.92
N SER A 501 -2.61 20.21 -21.67
CA SER A 501 -3.45 21.35 -21.32
C SER A 501 -3.06 22.01 -19.99
N LEU A 502 -2.58 21.25 -19.00
CA LEU A 502 -2.17 21.77 -17.70
C LEU A 502 -0.77 22.37 -17.72
N LEU A 503 0.17 21.77 -18.46
CA LEU A 503 1.51 22.34 -18.68
C LEU A 503 1.43 23.69 -19.39
N ASN A 504 0.52 23.79 -20.36
CA ASN A 504 0.29 25.01 -21.13
C ASN A 504 -0.88 25.83 -20.57
N PHE A 505 -1.11 25.78 -19.25
CA PHE A 505 -2.23 26.47 -18.59
C PHE A 505 -2.31 27.96 -18.94
N GLU A 506 -1.17 28.66 -18.95
CA GLU A 506 -1.11 30.08 -19.32
C GLU A 506 -1.60 30.31 -20.75
N THR A 507 -1.19 29.45 -21.69
CA THR A 507 -1.63 29.53 -23.10
C THR A 507 -3.13 29.30 -23.20
N VAL A 508 -3.66 28.26 -22.56
CA VAL A 508 -5.11 27.98 -22.55
C VAL A 508 -5.89 29.19 -22.02
N LYS A 509 -5.38 29.84 -20.96
CA LYS A 509 -5.97 31.05 -20.38
C LYS A 509 -5.82 32.28 -21.27
N TYR A 510 -4.67 32.47 -21.94
CA TYR A 510 -4.47 33.59 -22.86
C TYR A 510 -5.45 33.59 -24.03
N TYR A 511 -5.84 32.39 -24.49
CA TYR A 511 -6.76 32.23 -25.62
C TYR A 511 -8.21 31.91 -25.23
N ASN A 512 -8.55 31.88 -23.92
CA ASN A 512 -9.88 31.49 -23.40
C ASN A 512 -10.38 30.14 -23.99
N ALA A 513 -9.48 29.16 -24.11
CA ALA A 513 -9.74 27.88 -24.78
C ALA A 513 -10.18 26.76 -23.81
N GLU A 514 -10.61 27.08 -22.58
CA GLU A 514 -10.92 26.08 -21.55
C GLU A 514 -12.02 25.11 -21.97
N ASP A 515 -13.12 25.61 -22.52
CA ASP A 515 -14.24 24.79 -22.97
C ASP A 515 -13.86 23.90 -24.17
N TYR A 516 -12.96 24.38 -25.02
CA TYR A 516 -12.45 23.62 -26.16
C TYR A 516 -11.61 22.43 -25.69
N GLU A 517 -10.66 22.66 -24.79
CA GLU A 517 -9.84 21.59 -24.23
C GLU A 517 -10.66 20.62 -23.37
N ALA A 518 -11.65 21.12 -22.61
CA ALA A 518 -12.57 20.27 -21.86
C ALA A 518 -13.37 19.32 -22.76
N ARG A 519 -13.88 19.81 -23.91
CA ARG A 519 -14.58 18.97 -24.90
C ARG A 519 -13.64 17.96 -25.56
N ARG A 520 -12.44 18.40 -25.96
CA ARG A 520 -11.41 17.53 -26.56
C ARG A 520 -10.99 16.40 -25.63
N PHE A 521 -10.92 16.68 -24.32
CA PHE A 521 -10.69 15.67 -23.29
C PHE A 521 -11.90 14.76 -23.11
N SER A 522 -13.12 15.32 -23.06
CA SER A 522 -14.37 14.54 -22.97
C SER A 522 -14.51 13.51 -24.10
N ASP A 523 -14.20 13.91 -25.35
CA ASP A 523 -14.21 13.00 -26.51
C ASP A 523 -13.20 11.86 -26.39
N ALA A 524 -12.03 12.14 -25.81
CA ALA A 524 -11.02 11.11 -25.54
C ALA A 524 -11.52 10.13 -24.46
N ILE A 525 -12.18 10.63 -23.42
CA ILE A 525 -12.78 9.81 -22.36
C ILE A 525 -13.90 8.91 -22.90
N VAL A 526 -14.76 9.40 -23.80
CA VAL A 526 -15.82 8.56 -24.41
C VAL A 526 -15.20 7.41 -25.21
N LYS A 527 -14.13 7.66 -25.97
CA LYS A 527 -13.41 6.60 -26.68
C LYS A 527 -12.77 5.58 -25.73
N TYR A 528 -12.21 6.04 -24.62
CA TYR A 528 -11.71 5.18 -23.55
C TYR A 528 -12.83 4.31 -22.94
N GLN A 529 -14.00 4.89 -22.61
CA GLN A 529 -15.14 4.17 -22.04
C GLN A 529 -15.63 3.02 -22.92
N VAL A 530 -15.65 3.21 -24.25
CA VAL A 530 -16.01 2.14 -25.20
C VAL A 530 -15.01 0.99 -25.16
N ALA A 531 -13.71 1.30 -25.07
CA ALA A 531 -12.67 0.28 -24.95
C ALA A 531 -12.73 -0.45 -23.59
N GLU A 532 -12.96 0.30 -22.51
CA GLU A 532 -13.16 -0.23 -21.15
C GLU A 532 -14.36 -1.18 -21.06
N TRP A 533 -15.49 -0.81 -21.69
CA TRP A 533 -16.65 -1.69 -21.76
C TRP A 533 -16.33 -3.03 -22.43
N LYS A 534 -15.58 -3.05 -23.54
CA LYS A 534 -15.15 -4.29 -24.21
C LYS A 534 -14.25 -5.14 -23.30
N VAL A 535 -13.39 -4.51 -22.51
CA VAL A 535 -12.52 -5.19 -21.53
C VAL A 535 -13.34 -5.82 -20.40
N ASN A 536 -14.38 -5.15 -19.93
CA ASN A 536 -15.27 -5.67 -18.88
C ASN A 536 -16.21 -6.76 -19.41
N ALA A 537 -16.80 -6.57 -20.59
CA ALA A 537 -17.64 -7.57 -21.24
C ALA A 537 -16.87 -8.87 -21.53
N SER A 538 -15.63 -8.78 -22.02
CA SER A 538 -14.78 -9.95 -22.24
C SER A 538 -14.35 -10.64 -20.94
N LEU A 539 -14.25 -9.92 -19.81
CA LEU A 539 -14.02 -10.53 -18.49
C LEU A 539 -15.24 -11.30 -18.01
N ALA A 540 -16.43 -10.73 -18.17
CA ALA A 540 -17.68 -11.40 -17.83
C ALA A 540 -17.86 -12.70 -18.63
N LEU A 541 -17.52 -12.67 -19.93
CA LEU A 541 -17.54 -13.86 -20.79
C LEU A 541 -16.56 -14.95 -20.31
N LEU A 542 -15.34 -14.56 -19.91
CA LEU A 542 -14.35 -15.49 -19.34
C LEU A 542 -14.90 -16.14 -18.07
N ASN A 543 -15.38 -15.35 -17.11
CA ASN A 543 -15.92 -15.84 -15.84
C ASN A 543 -17.13 -16.77 -16.08
N GLN A 544 -18.02 -16.43 -17.02
CA GLN A 544 -19.17 -17.26 -17.34
C GLN A 544 -18.77 -18.60 -17.97
N THR A 545 -17.77 -18.59 -18.85
CA THR A 545 -17.24 -19.81 -19.48
C THR A 545 -16.58 -20.71 -18.43
N GLN A 546 -15.80 -20.12 -17.52
CA GLN A 546 -15.17 -20.82 -16.40
C GLN A 546 -16.21 -21.44 -15.47
N ASN A 547 -17.25 -20.69 -15.09
CA ASN A 547 -18.35 -21.19 -14.27
C ASN A 547 -19.12 -22.32 -14.95
N LEU A 548 -19.30 -22.27 -16.27
CA LEU A 548 -19.93 -23.35 -17.04
C LEU A 548 -19.10 -24.64 -16.96
N VAL A 549 -17.78 -24.55 -17.15
CA VAL A 549 -16.87 -25.72 -17.05
C VAL A 549 -16.90 -26.31 -15.64
N ILE A 550 -16.83 -25.46 -14.61
CA ILE A 550 -16.94 -25.87 -13.20
C ILE A 550 -18.28 -26.57 -12.94
N GLY A 551 -19.38 -25.98 -13.41
CA GLY A 551 -20.72 -26.51 -13.23
C GLY A 551 -20.89 -27.88 -13.89
N VAL A 552 -20.39 -28.06 -15.11
CA VAL A 552 -20.44 -29.36 -15.81
C VAL A 552 -19.54 -30.40 -15.12
N GLY A 553 -18.34 -30.02 -14.69
CA GLY A 553 -17.44 -30.92 -13.95
C GLY A 553 -18.05 -31.39 -12.62
N LEU A 554 -18.61 -30.44 -11.86
CA LEU A 554 -19.30 -30.74 -10.60
C LEU A 554 -20.56 -31.59 -10.83
N LEU A 555 -21.34 -31.33 -11.88
CA LEU A 555 -22.51 -32.13 -12.23
C LEU A 555 -22.12 -33.57 -12.58
N ALA A 556 -21.14 -33.76 -13.47
CA ALA A 556 -20.71 -35.09 -13.90
C ALA A 556 -20.15 -35.91 -12.73
N GLY A 557 -19.29 -35.31 -11.92
CA GLY A 557 -18.72 -36.00 -10.76
C GLY A 557 -19.70 -36.22 -9.61
N SER A 558 -20.64 -35.29 -9.38
CA SER A 558 -21.68 -35.46 -8.36
C SER A 558 -22.68 -36.57 -8.73
N LEU A 559 -23.09 -36.66 -10.00
CA LEU A 559 -23.92 -37.77 -10.51
C LEU A 559 -23.20 -39.13 -10.38
N LEU A 560 -21.91 -39.18 -10.71
CA LEU A 560 -21.12 -40.40 -10.54
C LEU A 560 -21.00 -40.78 -9.07
N CYS A 561 -20.66 -39.84 -8.18
CA CYS A 561 -20.56 -40.07 -6.75
C CYS A 561 -21.90 -40.54 -6.16
N ALA A 562 -23.00 -39.87 -6.49
CA ALA A 562 -24.34 -40.25 -6.06
C ALA A 562 -24.70 -41.68 -6.51
N SER A 563 -24.34 -42.09 -7.73
CA SER A 563 -24.59 -43.45 -8.21
C SER A 563 -23.84 -44.51 -7.39
N TYR A 564 -22.63 -44.21 -6.93
CA TYR A 564 -21.83 -45.10 -6.08
C TYR A 564 -22.36 -45.14 -4.63
N VAL A 565 -22.86 -44.01 -4.12
CA VAL A 565 -23.52 -43.92 -2.80
C VAL A 565 -24.81 -44.75 -2.79
N ILE A 566 -25.64 -44.64 -3.85
CA ILE A 566 -26.87 -45.45 -4.00
C ILE A 566 -26.53 -46.95 -4.06
N LYS A 567 -25.44 -47.32 -4.73
CA LYS A 567 -24.92 -48.69 -4.77
C LYS A 567 -24.23 -49.15 -3.47
N LYS A 568 -24.21 -48.30 -2.43
CA LYS A 568 -23.55 -48.56 -1.13
C LYS A 568 -22.06 -48.87 -1.22
N GLN A 569 -21.38 -48.33 -2.23
CA GLN A 569 -19.92 -48.45 -2.38
C GLN A 569 -19.17 -47.29 -1.72
N LEU A 570 -19.85 -46.19 -1.41
CA LEU A 570 -19.32 -44.98 -0.80
C LEU A 570 -20.30 -44.46 0.27
N TYR A 571 -19.79 -43.68 1.22
CA TYR A 571 -20.58 -43.07 2.29
C TYR A 571 -21.17 -41.71 1.87
N VAL A 572 -22.06 -41.14 2.69
CA VAL A 572 -22.65 -39.82 2.40
C VAL A 572 -21.60 -38.70 2.52
N GLY A 573 -20.63 -38.83 3.44
CA GLY A 573 -19.54 -37.88 3.58
C GLY A 573 -18.59 -37.84 2.38
N ASP A 574 -18.47 -38.94 1.62
CA ASP A 574 -17.68 -38.99 0.39
C ASP A 574 -18.20 -38.04 -0.70
N TYR A 575 -19.51 -37.85 -0.77
CA TYR A 575 -20.13 -36.86 -1.66
C TYR A 575 -19.74 -35.43 -1.28
N VAL A 576 -19.74 -35.14 0.02
CA VAL A 576 -19.37 -33.83 0.56
C VAL A 576 -17.87 -33.57 0.36
N LEU A 577 -17.02 -34.58 0.55
CA LEU A 577 -15.58 -34.54 0.24
C LEU A 577 -15.36 -34.15 -1.23
N PHE A 578 -16.00 -34.84 -2.16
CA PHE A 578 -15.86 -34.55 -3.59
C PHE A 578 -16.26 -33.10 -3.92
N GLY A 579 -17.44 -32.66 -3.46
CA GLY A 579 -17.95 -31.31 -3.75
C GLY A 579 -17.06 -30.20 -3.17
N THR A 580 -16.63 -30.35 -1.91
CA THR A 580 -15.79 -29.33 -1.25
C THR A 580 -14.37 -29.29 -1.80
N TYR A 581 -13.78 -30.44 -2.08
CA TYR A 581 -12.43 -30.52 -2.63
C TYR A 581 -12.37 -29.91 -4.04
N ILE A 582 -13.36 -30.18 -4.89
CA ILE A 582 -13.44 -29.60 -6.23
C ILE A 582 -13.50 -28.06 -6.19
N ILE A 583 -14.36 -27.49 -5.33
CA ILE A 583 -14.46 -26.02 -5.17
C ILE A 583 -13.13 -25.43 -4.68
N GLN A 584 -12.46 -26.14 -3.76
CA GLN A 584 -11.15 -25.73 -3.24
C GLN A 584 -10.09 -25.69 -4.34
N LEU A 585 -10.08 -26.68 -5.25
CA LEU A 585 -9.17 -26.67 -6.40
C LEU A 585 -9.43 -25.50 -7.33
N TYR A 586 -10.69 -25.16 -7.64
CA TYR A 586 -11.00 -24.07 -8.58
C TYR A 586 -10.69 -22.66 -8.06
N THR A 587 -10.77 -22.45 -6.76
CA THR A 587 -10.59 -21.11 -6.15
C THR A 587 -9.29 -20.42 -6.61
N PRO A 588 -8.11 -21.04 -6.54
CA PRO A 588 -6.89 -20.42 -7.03
C PRO A 588 -6.78 -20.38 -8.56
N LEU A 589 -7.48 -21.26 -9.30
CA LEU A 589 -7.50 -21.23 -10.76
C LEU A 589 -8.18 -19.96 -11.33
N ASN A 590 -9.15 -19.38 -10.63
CA ASN A 590 -9.77 -18.10 -11.04
C ASN A 590 -8.76 -16.96 -11.17
N TRP A 591 -7.69 -17.00 -10.36
CA TRP A 591 -6.62 -16.01 -10.40
C TRP A 591 -5.53 -16.34 -11.42
N PHE A 592 -5.53 -17.55 -11.97
CA PHE A 592 -4.48 -18.04 -12.89
C PHE A 592 -4.36 -17.17 -14.15
N GLY A 593 -5.48 -16.76 -14.76
CA GLY A 593 -5.47 -15.86 -15.92
C GLY A 593 -4.88 -14.48 -15.61
N THR A 594 -4.95 -14.03 -14.35
CA THR A 594 -4.29 -12.81 -13.89
C THR A 594 -2.80 -13.05 -13.65
N TYR A 595 -2.42 -14.16 -12.99
CA TYR A 595 -1.02 -14.53 -12.79
C TYR A 595 -0.27 -14.71 -14.12
N TYR A 596 -0.88 -15.35 -15.11
CA TYR A 596 -0.30 -15.51 -16.45
C TYR A 596 0.12 -14.17 -17.05
N ARG A 597 -0.78 -13.17 -17.02
CA ARG A 597 -0.48 -11.83 -17.55
C ARG A 597 0.55 -11.08 -16.69
N MET A 598 0.45 -11.19 -15.37
CA MET A 598 1.41 -10.56 -14.46
C MET A 598 2.82 -11.12 -14.69
N ILE A 599 2.95 -12.42 -14.89
CA ILE A 599 4.22 -13.08 -15.20
C ILE A 599 4.77 -12.60 -16.54
N GLN A 600 3.94 -12.52 -17.58
CA GLN A 600 4.38 -11.96 -18.87
C GLN A 600 4.90 -10.53 -18.72
N SER A 601 4.17 -9.65 -18.02
CA SER A 601 4.60 -8.28 -17.75
C SER A 601 5.92 -8.26 -16.98
N SER A 602 6.01 -9.06 -15.90
CA SER A 602 7.20 -9.11 -15.07
C SER A 602 8.42 -9.66 -15.82
N PHE A 603 8.24 -10.58 -16.75
CA PHE A 603 9.33 -11.02 -17.63
C PHE A 603 9.84 -9.91 -18.54
N VAL A 604 8.94 -9.12 -19.14
CA VAL A 604 9.32 -7.99 -20.02
C VAL A 604 10.02 -6.89 -19.22
N ASP A 605 9.44 -6.48 -18.09
CA ASP A 605 10.03 -5.46 -17.23
C ASP A 605 11.41 -5.90 -16.68
N MET A 606 11.55 -7.18 -16.35
CA MET A 606 12.82 -7.77 -15.92
C MET A 606 13.84 -7.84 -17.07
N GLU A 607 13.42 -8.17 -18.29
CA GLU A 607 14.29 -8.20 -19.47
C GLU A 607 14.85 -6.81 -19.78
N ASN A 608 14.00 -5.77 -19.76
CA ASN A 608 14.44 -4.38 -19.91
C ASN A 608 15.45 -3.97 -18.82
N MET A 609 15.29 -4.45 -17.59
CA MET A 609 16.23 -4.19 -16.51
C MET A 609 17.55 -4.95 -16.68
N PHE A 610 17.50 -6.21 -17.14
CA PHE A 610 18.71 -6.97 -17.45
C PHE A 610 19.47 -6.41 -18.66
N GLU A 611 18.76 -5.86 -19.65
CA GLU A 611 19.39 -5.12 -20.74
C GLU A 611 20.24 -3.96 -20.20
N LEU A 612 19.74 -3.22 -19.19
CA LEU A 612 20.51 -2.17 -18.52
C LEU A 612 21.75 -2.72 -17.79
N PHE A 613 21.66 -3.89 -17.18
CA PHE A 613 22.82 -4.55 -16.55
C PHE A 613 23.85 -5.07 -17.55
N SER A 614 23.41 -5.40 -18.77
CA SER A 614 24.27 -5.91 -19.84
C SER A 614 24.95 -4.82 -20.64
N GLU A 615 24.58 -3.56 -20.43
CA GLU A 615 25.19 -2.43 -21.10
C GLU A 615 26.68 -2.35 -20.75
N GLU A 616 27.52 -2.26 -21.79
CA GLU A 616 28.95 -2.18 -21.59
C GLU A 616 29.39 -0.76 -21.26
N GLN A 617 30.36 -0.63 -20.34
CA GLN A 617 31.01 0.64 -20.07
C GLN A 617 31.90 1.02 -21.27
N GLU A 618 31.67 2.17 -21.89
CA GLU A 618 32.52 2.66 -23.00
C GLU A 618 33.94 2.99 -22.53
N VAL A 619 34.06 3.63 -21.35
CA VAL A 619 35.34 4.05 -20.76
C VAL A 619 35.66 3.13 -19.58
N LYS A 620 36.49 2.12 -19.82
CA LYS A 620 36.94 1.14 -18.80
C LYS A 620 38.38 1.43 -18.37
N ASP A 621 38.67 1.23 -17.08
CA ASP A 621 40.04 1.19 -16.61
C ASP A 621 40.71 -0.11 -17.10
N GLU A 622 41.93 -0.01 -17.66
CA GLU A 622 42.68 -1.20 -18.09
C GLU A 622 42.94 -2.13 -16.89
N PRO A 623 42.93 -3.47 -17.09
CA PRO A 623 43.24 -4.41 -16.03
C PRO A 623 44.67 -4.19 -15.51
N GLY A 624 44.80 -3.67 -14.29
CA GLY A 624 46.08 -3.29 -13.68
C GLY A 624 46.47 -1.81 -13.80
N ALA A 625 45.54 -0.93 -14.23
CA ALA A 625 45.73 0.51 -14.24
C ALA A 625 46.24 1.02 -12.88
N ARG A 626 47.28 1.86 -12.91
CA ARG A 626 47.87 2.45 -11.70
C ARG A 626 47.20 3.78 -11.36
N ASP A 627 47.33 4.20 -10.12
CA ASP A 627 46.91 5.55 -9.72
C ASP A 627 47.84 6.59 -10.37
N LEU A 628 47.27 7.73 -10.75
CA LEU A 628 48.00 8.83 -11.36
C LEU A 628 48.99 9.41 -10.34
N ARG A 629 50.28 9.45 -10.69
CA ARG A 629 51.29 10.11 -9.86
C ARG A 629 51.35 11.59 -10.18
N PHE A 630 50.71 12.41 -9.37
CA PHE A 630 50.75 13.86 -9.52
C PHE A 630 52.10 14.42 -9.04
N LEU A 631 52.77 15.21 -9.89
CA LEU A 631 54.08 15.81 -9.59
C LEU A 631 54.03 17.33 -9.67
N SER A 632 53.53 17.86 -10.80
CA SER A 632 53.57 19.29 -11.10
C SER A 632 52.29 19.82 -11.73
N GLY A 633 51.44 18.95 -12.26
CA GLY A 633 50.19 19.35 -12.92
C GLY A 633 50.39 19.89 -14.34
N ARG A 634 51.42 19.41 -15.07
CA ARG A 634 51.60 19.70 -16.49
C ARG A 634 50.57 18.90 -17.31
N VAL A 635 49.74 19.57 -18.11
CA VAL A 635 48.72 18.93 -18.95
C VAL A 635 49.10 19.06 -20.43
N GLU A 636 49.10 17.95 -21.16
CA GLU A 636 49.50 17.88 -22.56
C GLU A 636 48.44 17.20 -23.42
N PHE A 637 48.07 17.86 -24.50
CA PHE A 637 47.28 17.30 -25.59
C PHE A 637 48.25 17.09 -26.76
N GLU A 638 48.39 15.84 -27.21
CA GLU A 638 49.23 15.46 -28.34
C GLU A 638 48.37 14.87 -29.45
N ASN A 639 48.22 15.60 -30.55
CA ASN A 639 47.54 15.19 -31.78
C ASN A 639 46.15 14.57 -31.51
N VAL A 640 45.32 15.24 -30.71
CA VAL A 640 44.05 14.67 -30.24
C VAL A 640 42.98 14.76 -31.32
N TYR A 641 42.41 13.60 -31.66
CA TYR A 641 41.25 13.43 -32.55
C TYR A 641 40.07 12.87 -31.77
N PHE A 642 38.89 13.46 -31.93
CA PHE A 642 37.70 13.00 -31.24
C PHE A 642 36.38 13.43 -31.91
N GLY A 643 35.36 12.57 -31.84
CA GLY A 643 33.97 12.88 -32.16
C GLY A 643 33.00 12.11 -31.24
N TYR A 644 31.76 12.58 -31.10
CA TYR A 644 30.73 11.87 -30.30
C TYR A 644 30.10 10.68 -31.02
N THR A 645 30.13 10.69 -32.35
CA THR A 645 29.50 9.72 -33.24
C THR A 645 30.43 9.50 -34.42
N GLU A 646 30.62 8.25 -34.82
CA GLU A 646 31.45 7.91 -35.97
C GLU A 646 31.03 8.71 -37.22
N GLY A 647 32.01 9.22 -37.96
CA GLY A 647 31.78 10.08 -39.13
C GLY A 647 31.54 11.56 -38.82
N LYS A 648 31.44 11.97 -37.55
CA LYS A 648 31.38 13.38 -37.14
C LYS A 648 32.45 13.72 -36.11
N GLU A 649 33.64 14.04 -36.62
CA GLU A 649 34.73 14.58 -35.83
C GLU A 649 34.42 16.01 -35.33
N ILE A 650 34.88 16.30 -34.12
CA ILE A 650 34.69 17.60 -33.44
C ILE A 650 36.05 18.23 -33.12
N LEU A 651 37.05 17.42 -32.77
CA LEU A 651 38.41 17.87 -32.56
C LEU A 651 39.30 17.22 -33.62
N HIS A 652 40.11 18.06 -34.28
CA HIS A 652 40.99 17.67 -35.36
C HIS A 652 42.42 18.11 -35.04
N ASP A 653 43.28 17.14 -34.73
CA ASP A 653 44.70 17.36 -34.46
C ASP A 653 45.00 18.43 -33.38
N VAL A 654 44.25 18.41 -32.27
CA VAL A 654 44.42 19.42 -31.22
C VAL A 654 45.66 19.11 -30.39
N SER A 655 46.64 20.02 -30.43
CA SER A 655 47.89 19.90 -29.67
C SER A 655 48.21 21.18 -28.88
N PHE A 656 48.34 21.07 -27.56
CA PHE A 656 48.79 22.16 -26.70
C PHE A 656 49.30 21.65 -25.34
N THR A 657 50.03 22.50 -24.63
CA THR A 657 50.55 22.22 -23.28
C THR A 657 50.15 23.34 -22.33
N ALA A 658 49.61 22.97 -21.17
CA ALA A 658 49.41 23.85 -20.02
C ALA A 658 50.50 23.55 -18.98
N MET A 659 51.33 24.54 -18.68
CA MET A 659 52.41 24.40 -17.70
C MET A 659 51.87 24.44 -16.26
N PRO A 660 52.61 23.87 -15.29
CA PRO A 660 52.29 23.97 -13.86
C PRO A 660 51.98 25.41 -13.42
N GLY A 661 50.82 25.61 -12.78
CA GLY A 661 50.40 26.92 -12.26
C GLY A 661 49.98 27.93 -13.32
N GLN A 662 49.96 27.54 -14.60
CA GLN A 662 49.57 28.39 -15.72
C GLN A 662 48.05 28.41 -15.89
N THR A 663 47.49 29.56 -16.26
CA THR A 663 46.11 29.69 -16.70
C THR A 663 46.02 29.70 -18.23
N VAL A 664 45.41 28.67 -18.81
CA VAL A 664 45.16 28.54 -20.26
C VAL A 664 43.69 28.81 -20.55
N ALA A 665 43.42 29.82 -21.38
CA ALA A 665 42.08 30.16 -21.83
C ALA A 665 41.76 29.54 -23.19
N LEU A 666 40.57 28.96 -23.33
CA LEU A 666 40.02 28.41 -24.58
C LEU A 666 38.88 29.32 -25.06
N VAL A 667 39.02 29.87 -26.27
CA VAL A 667 38.09 30.86 -26.84
C VAL A 667 37.69 30.43 -28.25
N GLY A 668 36.47 30.74 -28.68
CA GLY A 668 36.01 30.44 -30.03
C GLY A 668 34.49 30.41 -30.14
N PRO A 669 33.94 30.33 -31.37
CA PRO A 669 32.50 30.31 -31.59
C PRO A 669 31.82 29.10 -30.90
N SER A 670 30.52 29.20 -30.64
CA SER A 670 29.73 28.07 -30.10
C SER A 670 29.86 26.85 -31.01
N GLY A 671 30.04 25.67 -30.40
CA GLY A 671 30.23 24.42 -31.15
C GLY A 671 31.67 24.13 -31.59
N SER A 672 32.66 24.99 -31.30
CA SER A 672 34.06 24.76 -31.72
C SER A 672 34.81 23.64 -30.99
N GLY A 673 34.19 22.94 -30.03
CA GLY A 673 34.82 21.82 -29.29
C GLY A 673 35.45 22.18 -27.93
N LYS A 674 35.29 23.41 -27.43
CA LYS A 674 35.87 23.88 -26.15
C LYS A 674 35.48 23.01 -24.94
N SER A 675 34.18 22.80 -24.71
CA SER A 675 33.69 21.95 -23.61
C SER A 675 34.03 20.47 -23.84
N THR A 676 34.26 20.05 -25.09
CA THR A 676 34.73 18.69 -25.42
C THR A 676 36.14 18.44 -24.89
N ILE A 677 37.03 19.44 -24.95
CA ILE A 677 38.39 19.35 -24.36
C ILE A 677 38.31 19.14 -22.84
N ILE A 678 37.46 19.89 -22.14
CA ILE A 678 37.22 19.70 -20.70
C ILE A 678 36.72 18.27 -20.41
N ARG A 679 35.74 17.79 -21.20
CA ARG A 679 35.15 16.44 -21.03
C ARG A 679 36.17 15.32 -21.28
N LEU A 680 37.08 15.49 -22.23
CA LEU A 680 38.16 14.54 -22.51
C LEU A 680 39.22 14.54 -21.41
N LEU A 681 39.61 15.72 -20.91
CA LEU A 681 40.56 15.81 -19.79
C LEU A 681 40.02 15.18 -18.50
N PHE A 682 38.72 15.31 -18.25
CA PHE A 682 38.03 14.63 -17.14
C PHE A 682 37.76 13.13 -17.42
N ARG A 683 38.15 12.65 -18.60
CA ARG A 683 37.97 11.29 -19.11
C ARG A 683 36.50 10.84 -19.01
N PHE A 684 35.57 11.69 -19.45
CA PHE A 684 34.19 11.25 -19.73
C PHE A 684 34.09 10.48 -21.05
N TYR A 685 35.08 10.68 -21.92
CA TYR A 685 35.25 10.02 -23.20
C TYR A 685 36.73 9.69 -23.37
N ASP A 686 37.04 8.61 -24.07
CA ASP A 686 38.40 8.34 -24.56
C ASP A 686 38.57 8.95 -25.97
N VAL A 687 39.81 9.29 -26.31
CA VAL A 687 40.16 9.89 -27.61
C VAL A 687 40.14 8.83 -28.72
N TRP A 688 39.84 9.22 -29.96
CA TRP A 688 39.92 8.31 -31.13
C TRP A 688 41.36 8.16 -31.62
N GLY A 689 42.16 9.21 -31.48
CA GLY A 689 43.58 9.23 -31.83
C GLY A 689 44.32 10.30 -31.04
N GLY A 690 45.64 10.16 -30.96
CA GLY A 690 46.49 11.00 -30.10
C GLY A 690 46.53 10.52 -28.65
N SER A 691 47.02 11.38 -27.75
CA SER A 691 47.01 11.09 -26.31
C SER A 691 46.87 12.36 -25.47
N ILE A 692 46.27 12.22 -24.28
CA ILE A 692 46.20 13.28 -23.27
C ILE A 692 47.04 12.82 -22.09
N ARG A 693 48.01 13.64 -21.67
CA ARG A 693 48.94 13.31 -20.59
C ARG A 693 48.87 14.32 -19.46
N ILE A 694 48.99 13.82 -18.23
CA ILE A 694 49.22 14.62 -17.02
C ILE A 694 50.57 14.21 -16.44
N ASP A 695 51.49 15.17 -16.31
CA ASP A 695 52.87 14.95 -15.87
C ASP A 695 53.58 13.83 -16.66
N GLY A 696 53.32 13.76 -17.97
CA GLY A 696 53.87 12.74 -18.88
C GLY A 696 53.20 11.36 -18.81
N GLN A 697 52.19 11.17 -17.96
CA GLN A 697 51.41 9.93 -17.87
C GLN A 697 50.12 10.04 -18.67
N ASP A 698 49.87 9.08 -19.57
CA ASP A 698 48.64 8.97 -20.34
C ASP A 698 47.44 8.66 -19.43
N ILE A 699 46.41 9.52 -19.47
CA ILE A 699 45.23 9.40 -18.60
C ILE A 699 44.37 8.17 -18.94
N SER A 700 44.49 7.63 -20.16
CA SER A 700 43.78 6.41 -20.57
C SER A 700 44.25 5.16 -19.81
N LYS A 701 45.51 5.17 -19.36
CA LYS A 701 46.15 4.04 -18.63
C LYS A 701 46.11 4.18 -17.11
N ALA A 702 45.67 5.34 -16.61
CA ALA A 702 45.50 5.61 -15.19
C ALA A 702 44.08 5.28 -14.72
N LYS A 703 43.88 4.99 -13.43
CA LYS A 703 42.53 4.78 -12.88
C LYS A 703 41.71 6.07 -12.94
N GLN A 704 40.48 6.00 -13.44
CA GLN A 704 39.57 7.16 -13.55
C GLN A 704 39.36 7.89 -12.21
N VAL A 705 39.16 7.14 -11.12
CA VAL A 705 38.95 7.71 -9.77
C VAL A 705 40.13 8.58 -9.36
N SER A 706 41.35 8.14 -9.64
CA SER A 706 42.58 8.86 -9.32
C SER A 706 42.77 10.08 -10.20
N VAL A 707 42.49 10.01 -11.50
CA VAL A 707 42.56 11.19 -12.38
C VAL A 707 41.54 12.24 -11.94
N ARG A 708 40.29 11.84 -11.69
CA ARG A 708 39.19 12.75 -11.31
C ARG A 708 39.32 13.31 -9.90
N SER A 709 40.10 12.70 -8.99
CA SER A 709 40.34 13.27 -7.66
C SER A 709 41.19 14.54 -7.73
N HIS A 710 42.16 14.59 -8.66
CA HIS A 710 43.06 15.74 -8.84
C HIS A 710 42.44 16.89 -9.68
N ILE A 711 41.28 16.66 -10.32
CA ILE A 711 40.63 17.63 -11.20
C ILE A 711 39.33 18.15 -10.56
N GLY A 712 39.17 19.46 -10.42
CA GLY A 712 37.89 20.10 -10.09
C GLY A 712 37.30 20.82 -11.28
N VAL A 713 35.97 20.77 -11.38
CA VAL A 713 35.25 21.37 -12.50
C VAL A 713 34.17 22.28 -11.96
N VAL A 714 34.14 23.52 -12.43
CA VAL A 714 33.01 24.42 -12.28
C VAL A 714 32.23 24.44 -13.59
N PRO A 715 31.08 23.74 -13.65
CA PRO A 715 30.30 23.62 -14.88
C PRO A 715 29.55 24.91 -15.21
N GLN A 716 29.14 25.04 -16.48
CA GLN A 716 28.30 26.14 -16.96
C GLN A 716 26.98 26.22 -16.18
N ASP A 717 26.24 25.11 -16.18
CA ASP A 717 24.98 24.95 -15.47
C ASP A 717 25.19 24.18 -14.16
N THR A 718 25.08 24.88 -13.04
CA THR A 718 25.16 24.24 -11.73
C THR A 718 23.80 23.69 -11.32
N VAL A 719 23.73 22.37 -11.20
CA VAL A 719 22.59 21.66 -10.62
C VAL A 719 22.80 21.49 -9.12
N LEU A 720 21.73 21.70 -8.35
CA LEU A 720 21.68 21.47 -6.91
C LEU A 720 20.85 20.22 -6.63
N PHE A 721 21.32 19.40 -5.71
CA PHE A 721 20.52 18.30 -5.19
C PHE A 721 19.38 18.87 -4.34
N ASN A 722 18.25 18.16 -4.32
CA ASN A 722 17.13 18.44 -3.42
C ASN A 722 17.54 18.09 -1.97
N ASP A 723 18.28 18.99 -1.34
CA ASP A 723 18.90 18.84 -0.02
C ASP A 723 19.26 20.24 0.52
N THR A 724 19.83 20.34 1.71
CA THR A 724 20.28 21.59 2.31
C THR A 724 21.43 22.22 1.52
N ILE A 725 21.57 23.55 1.61
CA ILE A 725 22.75 24.26 1.07
C ILE A 725 24.03 23.67 1.64
N PHE A 726 24.00 23.33 2.94
CA PHE A 726 25.12 22.71 3.64
C PHE A 726 25.61 21.42 2.96
N ASN A 727 24.70 20.47 2.73
CA ASN A 727 25.02 19.21 2.07
C ASN A 727 25.40 19.40 0.60
N ASN A 728 24.78 20.37 -0.07
CA ASN A 728 25.15 20.72 -1.44
C ASN A 728 26.59 21.22 -1.54
N ILE A 729 27.11 22.01 -0.59
CA ILE A 729 28.52 22.44 -0.57
C ILE A 729 29.42 21.27 -0.17
N ARG A 730 29.05 20.52 0.88
CA ARG A 730 29.75 19.30 1.35
C ARG A 730 29.91 18.24 0.27
N TYR A 731 29.06 18.24 -0.76
CA TYR A 731 29.21 17.34 -1.91
C TYR A 731 30.58 17.41 -2.59
N GLY A 732 31.30 18.54 -2.47
CA GLY A 732 32.68 18.66 -2.95
C GLY A 732 33.67 17.70 -2.27
N ARG A 733 33.47 17.43 -0.96
CA ARG A 733 34.24 16.49 -0.14
C ARG A 733 33.38 16.03 1.05
N ILE A 734 32.88 14.80 0.97
CA ILE A 734 31.84 14.27 1.87
C ILE A 734 32.31 14.20 3.33
N ASP A 735 33.60 13.95 3.54
CA ASP A 735 34.28 13.84 4.83
C ASP A 735 34.65 15.20 5.46
N ALA A 736 34.34 16.33 4.80
CA ALA A 736 34.67 17.66 5.31
C ALA A 736 33.87 18.06 6.56
N THR A 737 34.53 18.72 7.51
CA THR A 737 33.89 19.21 8.74
C THR A 737 32.94 20.38 8.46
N ASN A 738 32.13 20.74 9.45
CA ASN A 738 31.18 21.84 9.29
C ASN A 738 31.89 23.18 9.06
N GLU A 739 33.02 23.37 9.74
CA GLU A 739 33.85 24.57 9.67
C GLU A 739 34.47 24.74 8.29
N GLU A 740 35.00 23.66 7.71
CA GLU A 740 35.57 23.65 6.36
C GLU A 740 34.53 24.00 5.29
N VAL A 741 33.29 23.52 5.45
CA VAL A 741 32.17 23.86 4.57
C VAL A 741 31.85 25.36 4.63
N MET A 742 31.84 25.94 5.84
CA MET A 742 31.62 27.38 6.02
C MET A 742 32.78 28.21 5.46
N GLU A 743 34.02 27.77 5.64
CA GLU A 743 35.21 28.42 5.09
C GLU A 743 35.20 28.42 3.56
N ALA A 744 34.81 27.31 2.94
CA ALA A 744 34.62 27.24 1.50
C ALA A 744 33.52 28.20 1.01
N ALA A 745 32.42 28.33 1.75
CA ALA A 745 31.33 29.26 1.45
C ALA A 745 31.73 30.74 1.61
N MET A 746 32.58 31.05 2.61
CA MET A 746 33.14 32.39 2.80
C MET A 746 34.08 32.75 1.65
N THR A 747 34.96 31.81 1.26
CA THR A 747 35.90 32.01 0.15
C THR A 747 35.17 32.20 -1.19
N ALA A 748 34.04 31.52 -1.37
CA ALA A 748 33.18 31.65 -2.54
C ALA A 748 32.23 32.87 -2.52
N ASP A 749 32.30 33.74 -1.50
CA ASP A 749 31.45 34.94 -1.36
C ASP A 749 29.95 34.63 -1.39
N ILE A 750 29.53 33.53 -0.72
CA ILE A 750 28.11 33.14 -0.58
C ILE A 750 27.66 33.00 0.88
N HIS A 751 28.57 32.93 1.84
CA HIS A 751 28.26 32.79 3.27
C HIS A 751 27.23 33.80 3.78
N ASP A 752 27.49 35.10 3.59
CA ASP A 752 26.60 36.17 4.08
C ASP A 752 25.20 36.06 3.46
N ARG A 753 25.13 35.66 2.19
CA ARG A 753 23.85 35.46 1.50
C ARG A 753 23.07 34.28 2.11
N ILE A 754 23.76 33.18 2.42
CA ILE A 754 23.15 32.01 3.07
C ILE A 754 22.56 32.41 4.42
N LEU A 755 23.26 33.23 5.21
CA LEU A 755 22.77 33.72 6.50
C LEU A 755 21.52 34.61 6.39
N THR A 756 21.22 35.19 5.22
CA THR A 756 19.97 35.94 5.01
C THR A 756 18.75 35.06 4.78
N PHE A 757 18.93 33.76 4.51
CA PHE A 757 17.81 32.84 4.36
C PHE A 757 17.22 32.48 5.74
N PRO A 758 15.90 32.22 5.84
CA PRO A 758 15.25 31.93 7.12
C PRO A 758 15.91 30.79 7.91
N ASP A 759 16.36 29.73 7.22
CA ASP A 759 16.98 28.55 7.82
C ASP A 759 18.51 28.52 7.66
N GLY A 760 19.11 29.62 7.20
CA GLY A 760 20.55 29.72 6.98
C GLY A 760 21.08 28.59 6.08
N TYR A 761 22.07 27.83 6.58
CA TYR A 761 22.67 26.69 5.87
C TYR A 761 21.75 25.46 5.75
N GLU A 762 20.75 25.33 6.62
CA GLU A 762 19.76 24.24 6.58
C GLU A 762 18.65 24.50 5.55
N THR A 763 18.68 25.66 4.88
CA THR A 763 17.75 26.00 3.81
C THR A 763 17.76 24.90 2.73
N GLN A 764 16.59 24.33 2.47
CA GLN A 764 16.39 23.32 1.42
C GLN A 764 16.45 23.99 0.04
N VAL A 765 17.31 23.50 -0.83
CA VAL A 765 17.48 23.98 -2.22
C VAL A 765 17.28 22.84 -3.20
N GLY A 766 17.10 23.14 -4.48
CA GLY A 766 16.91 22.15 -5.55
C GLY A 766 15.78 22.55 -6.50
N GLU A 767 15.18 21.56 -7.17
CA GLU A 767 14.01 21.77 -8.04
C GLU A 767 12.74 22.09 -7.25
N ARG A 768 12.60 21.47 -6.07
CA ARG A 768 11.43 21.61 -5.17
C ARG A 768 11.66 22.54 -3.97
N GLY A 769 12.92 22.94 -3.72
CA GLY A 769 13.30 23.84 -2.62
C GLY A 769 13.37 25.31 -3.04
N LEU A 770 14.03 26.14 -2.22
CA LEU A 770 14.28 27.54 -2.54
C LEU A 770 15.12 27.64 -3.82
N LYS A 771 14.59 28.40 -4.80
CA LYS A 771 15.29 28.62 -6.07
C LYS A 771 16.36 29.69 -5.89
N LEU A 772 17.62 29.26 -5.78
CA LEU A 772 18.78 30.14 -5.89
C LEU A 772 18.83 30.78 -7.30
N SER A 773 19.24 32.04 -7.37
CA SER A 773 19.55 32.71 -8.64
C SER A 773 20.72 32.02 -9.35
N GLY A 774 20.86 32.23 -10.66
CA GLY A 774 21.94 31.62 -11.45
C GLY A 774 23.33 31.88 -10.86
N GLY A 775 23.60 33.11 -10.39
CA GLY A 775 24.87 33.47 -9.79
C GLY A 775 25.10 32.94 -8.37
N GLU A 776 24.05 32.72 -7.59
CA GLU A 776 24.15 32.02 -6.32
C GLU A 776 24.45 30.53 -6.55
N LYS A 777 23.80 29.89 -7.52
CA LYS A 777 24.10 28.49 -7.89
C LYS A 777 25.56 28.32 -8.30
N GLN A 778 26.09 29.20 -9.14
CA GLN A 778 27.50 29.17 -9.53
C GLN A 778 28.45 29.34 -8.34
N ARG A 779 28.14 30.23 -7.38
CA ARG A 779 28.94 30.35 -6.16
C ARG A 779 28.92 29.09 -5.29
N VAL A 780 27.80 28.38 -5.23
CA VAL A 780 27.75 27.05 -4.61
C VAL A 780 28.68 26.05 -5.34
N ALA A 781 28.71 26.04 -6.68
CA ALA A 781 29.67 25.20 -7.43
C ALA A 781 31.13 25.58 -7.20
N ILE A 782 31.43 26.88 -7.08
CA ILE A 782 32.77 27.35 -6.72
C ILE A 782 33.13 26.88 -5.31
N ALA A 783 32.22 27.01 -4.33
CA ALA A 783 32.42 26.50 -2.98
C ALA A 783 32.69 24.98 -2.96
N ARG A 784 31.94 24.18 -3.75
CA ARG A 784 32.22 22.73 -3.92
C ARG A 784 33.64 22.48 -4.42
N THR A 785 34.10 23.27 -5.39
CA THR A 785 35.44 23.13 -5.98
C THR A 785 36.54 23.55 -5.01
N ILE A 786 36.32 24.61 -4.23
CA ILE A 786 37.23 25.03 -3.15
C ILE A 786 37.35 23.92 -2.11
N LEU A 787 36.22 23.38 -1.66
CA LEU A 787 36.20 22.32 -0.64
C LEU A 787 36.86 21.03 -1.13
N LYS A 788 36.67 20.68 -2.41
CA LYS A 788 37.36 19.54 -3.04
C LYS A 788 38.88 19.71 -3.06
N ASN A 789 39.36 20.95 -3.11
CA ASN A 789 40.77 21.32 -3.17
C ASN A 789 41.59 20.58 -4.25
N PRO A 790 41.19 20.64 -5.53
CA PRO A 790 41.87 19.95 -6.63
C PRO A 790 43.18 20.65 -7.05
N ASP A 791 44.09 19.91 -7.69
CA ASP A 791 45.35 20.43 -8.23
C ASP A 791 45.21 21.04 -9.63
N ILE A 792 44.26 20.53 -10.43
CA ILE A 792 43.88 21.04 -11.75
C ILE A 792 42.46 21.57 -11.69
N ILE A 793 42.23 22.79 -12.17
CA ILE A 793 40.89 23.40 -12.16
C ILE A 793 40.42 23.67 -13.59
N LEU A 794 39.19 23.23 -13.88
CA LEU A 794 38.51 23.45 -15.15
C LEU A 794 37.29 24.36 -14.94
N PHE A 795 37.22 25.45 -15.69
CA PHE A 795 36.06 26.34 -15.73
C PHE A 795 35.38 26.24 -17.09
N ASP A 796 34.10 25.86 -17.10
CA ASP A 796 33.28 25.81 -18.31
C ASP A 796 32.27 26.95 -18.29
N GLU A 797 32.59 28.09 -18.90
CA GLU A 797 31.70 29.27 -19.01
C GLU A 797 31.10 29.77 -17.67
N ALA A 798 31.86 29.65 -16.59
CA ALA A 798 31.42 29.89 -15.21
C ALA A 798 30.92 31.31 -14.89
N THR A 799 31.00 32.28 -15.81
CA THR A 799 30.54 33.67 -15.63
C THR A 799 29.41 34.11 -16.57
N SER A 800 28.93 33.20 -17.43
CA SER A 800 27.97 33.52 -18.50
C SER A 800 26.61 34.03 -18.00
N ALA A 801 26.12 33.50 -16.88
CA ALA A 801 24.81 33.80 -16.28
C ALA A 801 24.80 34.99 -15.30
N LEU A 802 25.92 35.70 -15.14
CA LEU A 802 26.10 36.72 -14.09
C LEU A 802 25.92 38.15 -14.62
N ASP A 803 25.35 39.01 -13.76
CA ASP A 803 25.44 40.46 -13.90
C ASP A 803 26.88 40.96 -13.66
N THR A 804 27.24 42.11 -14.22
CA THR A 804 28.61 42.63 -14.23
C THR A 804 29.19 42.89 -12.83
N LYS A 805 28.36 43.22 -11.83
CA LYS A 805 28.84 43.46 -10.45
C LYS A 805 29.17 42.14 -9.76
N THR A 806 28.30 41.14 -9.90
CA THR A 806 28.51 39.79 -9.35
C THR A 806 29.68 39.08 -10.06
N GLU A 807 29.85 39.30 -11.37
CA GLU A 807 30.99 38.78 -12.15
C GLU A 807 32.34 39.19 -11.58
N ARG A 808 32.54 40.49 -11.24
CA ARG A 808 33.81 40.97 -10.68
C ARG A 808 34.14 40.34 -9.33
N LYS A 809 33.12 40.18 -8.47
CA LYS A 809 33.29 39.52 -7.17
C LYS A 809 33.69 38.06 -7.34
N ILE A 810 33.00 37.34 -8.21
CA ILE A 810 33.31 35.94 -8.53
C ILE A 810 34.70 35.79 -9.13
N GLN A 811 35.10 36.66 -10.07
CA GLN A 811 36.47 36.63 -10.62
C GLN A 811 37.55 36.82 -9.53
N SER A 812 37.29 37.66 -8.53
CA SER A 812 38.24 37.84 -7.42
C SER A 812 38.36 36.60 -6.53
N SER A 813 37.26 35.90 -6.27
CA SER A 813 37.27 34.61 -5.58
C SER A 813 37.95 33.53 -6.43
N LEU A 814 37.61 33.45 -7.72
CA LEU A 814 38.22 32.51 -8.67
C LEU A 814 39.73 32.67 -8.74
N ALA A 815 40.23 33.91 -8.82
CA ALA A 815 41.67 34.18 -8.85
C ALA A 815 42.41 33.64 -7.61
N LYS A 816 41.78 33.67 -6.43
CA LYS A 816 42.34 33.08 -5.20
C LYS A 816 42.41 31.56 -5.28
N VAL A 817 41.38 30.92 -5.86
CA VAL A 817 41.33 29.46 -6.02
C VAL A 817 42.32 28.97 -7.07
N CYS A 818 42.53 29.73 -8.14
CA CYS A 818 43.45 29.40 -9.22
C CYS A 818 44.93 29.63 -8.86
N ALA A 819 45.21 30.33 -7.76
CA ALA A 819 46.58 30.65 -7.37
C ALA A 819 47.40 29.36 -7.17
N HIS A 820 48.54 29.27 -7.85
CA HIS A 820 49.46 28.12 -7.83
C HIS A 820 48.89 26.80 -8.39
N ARG A 821 47.81 26.84 -9.18
CA ARG A 821 47.19 25.65 -9.78
C ARG A 821 47.10 25.75 -11.28
N THR A 822 47.25 24.62 -11.96
CA THR A 822 47.06 24.56 -13.41
C THR A 822 45.59 24.75 -13.72
N THR A 823 45.26 25.80 -14.46
CA THR A 823 43.87 26.22 -14.68
C THR A 823 43.56 26.27 -16.17
N ILE A 824 42.46 25.62 -16.58
CA ILE A 824 41.94 25.69 -17.95
C ILE A 824 40.56 26.35 -17.91
N ILE A 825 40.42 27.48 -18.61
CA ILE A 825 39.21 28.29 -18.61
C ILE A 825 38.60 28.31 -20.01
N VAL A 826 37.39 27.80 -20.17
CA VAL A 826 36.55 28.07 -21.35
C VAL A 826 35.75 29.33 -21.06
N ALA A 827 35.94 30.37 -21.87
CA ALA A 827 35.23 31.63 -21.69
C ALA A 827 34.67 32.19 -22.99
N HIS A 828 33.48 32.78 -22.87
CA HIS A 828 32.86 33.60 -23.91
C HIS A 828 33.02 35.12 -23.62
N ARG A 829 33.35 35.49 -22.38
CA ARG A 829 33.58 36.88 -21.97
C ARG A 829 35.07 37.19 -21.90
N LEU A 830 35.51 38.15 -22.71
CA LEU A 830 36.90 38.63 -22.75
C LEU A 830 37.42 39.05 -21.36
N SER A 831 36.57 39.67 -20.54
CA SER A 831 36.86 40.08 -19.15
C SER A 831 37.46 38.97 -18.28
N THR A 832 37.10 37.71 -18.55
CA THR A 832 37.51 36.54 -17.73
C THR A 832 38.87 35.99 -18.17
N ILE A 833 39.33 36.32 -19.38
CA ILE A 833 40.53 35.76 -20.00
C ILE A 833 41.64 36.78 -20.24
N VAL A 834 41.40 38.07 -20.01
CA VAL A 834 42.44 39.13 -20.14
C VAL A 834 43.71 38.84 -19.32
N LYS A 835 43.56 38.09 -18.21
CA LYS A 835 44.68 37.74 -17.31
C LYS A 835 45.22 36.33 -17.52
N ALA A 836 44.79 35.62 -18.57
CA ALA A 836 45.29 34.28 -18.86
C ALA A 836 46.74 34.36 -19.34
N ASP A 837 47.57 33.40 -18.93
CA ASP A 837 48.97 33.32 -19.36
C ASP A 837 49.12 32.87 -20.81
N GLN A 838 48.07 32.22 -21.33
CA GLN A 838 47.98 31.78 -22.71
C GLN A 838 46.51 31.68 -23.13
N ILE A 839 46.20 32.21 -24.31
CA ILE A 839 44.88 32.13 -24.96
C ILE A 839 45.01 31.26 -26.20
N LEU A 840 44.12 30.28 -26.32
CA LEU A 840 43.98 29.38 -27.47
C LEU A 840 42.65 29.66 -28.15
N VAL A 841 42.71 30.06 -29.42
CA VAL A 841 41.51 30.25 -30.25
C VAL A 841 41.23 28.95 -30.97
N ILE A 842 40.07 28.36 -30.69
CA ILE A 842 39.59 27.11 -31.28
C ILE A 842 38.47 27.43 -32.26
N ARG A 843 38.67 27.06 -33.52
CA ARG A 843 37.69 27.21 -34.60
C ARG A 843 37.60 25.89 -35.37
N ASP A 844 36.38 25.43 -35.61
CA ASP A 844 36.10 24.19 -36.35
C ASP A 844 36.95 22.99 -35.89
N GLY A 845 37.14 22.84 -34.58
CA GLY A 845 37.88 21.72 -34.00
C GLY A 845 39.41 21.84 -34.04
N HIS A 846 39.96 22.92 -34.58
CA HIS A 846 41.40 23.18 -34.66
C HIS A 846 41.83 24.35 -33.77
N VAL A 847 43.08 24.31 -33.31
CA VAL A 847 43.73 25.47 -32.68
C VAL A 847 44.26 26.37 -33.80
N VAL A 848 43.60 27.50 -34.03
CA VAL A 848 43.94 28.42 -35.14
C VAL A 848 44.91 29.53 -34.73
N GLU A 849 44.85 29.97 -33.47
CA GLU A 849 45.73 31.01 -32.92
C GLU A 849 46.15 30.66 -31.48
N ARG A 850 47.37 31.06 -31.11
CA ARG A 850 47.93 30.92 -29.76
C ARG A 850 48.67 32.21 -29.40
N GLY A 851 48.32 32.80 -28.26
CA GLY A 851 48.90 34.07 -27.83
C GLY A 851 48.71 34.34 -26.34
N ARG A 852 48.93 35.60 -25.95
CA ARG A 852 48.64 36.14 -24.62
C ARG A 852 47.53 37.17 -24.71
#